data_AF-A0A919XWL5-F1
#
_entry.id   AF-A0A919XWL5-F1
#
_cell.length_a   1.000
_cell.length_b   1.000
_cell.length_c   1.000
_cell.angle_alpha   90.00
_cell.angle_beta   90.00
_cell.angle_gamma   90.00
#
_symmetry.space_group_name_H-M   'P 1'
#
loop_
_entity.id
_entity.type
_entity.pdbx_description
1 polymer ?
#
loop_
_entity_poly.entity_id
_entity_poly.type
_entity_poly.pdbx_seq_one_letter_code
_entity_poly.pdbx_strand_id
1 'polypeptide(L)'
;MREFKKISSLFLSIVFLVTSIYVLQGFEPQKAAAATRQATELANKPFSWDNANIYFVLTDRFKDGNPNNNNSYGRPSVDVTGKSIGTFHGGDLKGLTQKLNEGYFTELGTNAIWITAPYEQMHGWVGGGTGGDFAHYGYHGYYALDFTMMDKNMGTVEEMREFVDTAHAKGIRVVLDVVMNHAGYGTLKDMEEYGFGARNGIGADWTPVSGQTWHSYHDYINYNDSSAWSSWWGGWVRAGIAGYENCGGSDLTLCVGDLPDFRTNVTSSIGLPPLLVTKWGKETSGYEPWIVPAAKNLRKDLGIAPADYLSKWLAAWVEEFGIDGFRADTAKHVELNRWKQLKNDSSAALERWRQNNPGKPGADWTDNFWMTGEVWGHGVGKSEYFNNGFDSIINFSFQDANINSLEGIYADYASKINSDPNFNVLSYISSHDTRLYDRSRLIQAGTALLLLPGGIQTFYGDESARAFGETGSDPQQGTRSSMDWNNLDQNVLSHWQKVGQFRNNHISVGAGSHEKISDTPYTFKRAYSKDGIEDKVVVVVGASGSTSVNVAAAFPDGTMVRDSYTGNETIVSGGMVSFTPGENGLILIEQGAETKLPILSASPAGGTFKTETLTIKLLLDKAASGKYTLDGTDPRQGIEFTDGTLLSIGEDMSFDEVTTLRLYAENEEGVSTQQYQYTKKDPNAGLTIHFKKPADWGNPYLYYYGTSPKIAEPTWATAPAMVHEAGDWYSYKIDGVDTASVIFRDGTGKQNPGQNQAGFIRSAEGWYDGAWHDANPDGEGDTVAPSAPGNLCSTKATDKTITLVWDASTDNIAVTSYDIYRNGVKAGSSTATTFTDSGLSPETSYSYIVKARDAANNESDPSEALEAATEPSGTGNKVTVYYKHGFSTPYMHYRSEGGIWTSVPGVAMEASEVPGYSKLTVDIGTAARLEACFNNGAGQWDSNNQRNYFFGTGTWTYNGNGQIVEGAPDPTTANTVTVYYKHGFSTPYLHYRPEGGTWTAVPGVAMEVSELMGYSKLTVNIGEATRLEACFNNGNGQWDSNNGRNYFFNTGTWTYSGSGNIQPGAPVSPVSALQLRPGLTAS
;
A
#
# COMPACT_ATOMS: atom_id res chain seq x y z
N MET A 1 -40.23 48.37 7.16
CA MET A 1 -38.93 49.10 7.03
C MET A 1 -38.19 49.39 8.34
N ARG A 2 -38.82 49.41 9.53
CA ARG A 2 -38.12 49.47 10.83
C ARG A 2 -37.67 48.10 11.39
N GLU A 3 -38.33 47.01 11.00
CA GLU A 3 -37.97 45.62 11.34
C GLU A 3 -36.70 45.12 10.62
N PHE A 4 -36.50 45.53 9.36
CA PHE A 4 -35.31 45.16 8.57
C PHE A 4 -34.00 45.80 9.07
N LYS A 5 -34.06 46.84 9.91
CA LYS A 5 -32.88 47.47 10.55
C LYS A 5 -32.47 46.81 11.87
N LYS A 6 -33.34 46.01 12.50
CA LYS A 6 -33.00 45.30 13.76
C LYS A 6 -32.32 43.95 13.51
N ILE A 7 -32.71 43.23 12.45
CA ILE A 7 -32.09 41.95 12.06
C ILE A 7 -30.69 42.18 11.48
N SER A 8 -30.49 43.24 10.70
CA SER A 8 -29.17 43.63 10.20
C SER A 8 -28.24 44.14 11.30
N SER A 9 -28.77 44.78 12.35
CA SER A 9 -27.98 45.20 13.53
C SER A 9 -27.53 44.02 14.39
N LEU A 10 -28.35 42.96 14.54
CA LEU A 10 -27.98 41.78 15.32
C LEU A 10 -26.97 40.88 14.59
N PHE A 11 -27.11 40.76 13.26
CA PHE A 11 -26.17 40.05 12.40
C PHE A 11 -24.82 40.79 12.31
N LEU A 12 -24.82 42.12 12.22
CA LEU A 12 -23.57 42.90 12.30
C LEU A 12 -22.90 42.78 13.68
N SER A 13 -23.68 42.65 14.75
CA SER A 13 -23.16 42.53 16.12
C SER A 13 -22.51 41.16 16.37
N ILE A 14 -23.06 40.08 15.81
CA ILE A 14 -22.47 38.73 15.89
C ILE A 14 -21.24 38.63 14.98
N VAL A 15 -21.28 39.21 13.78
CA VAL A 15 -20.10 39.31 12.90
C VAL A 15 -19.01 40.15 13.57
N PHE A 16 -19.34 41.25 14.26
CA PHE A 16 -18.38 42.04 15.04
C PHE A 16 -17.84 41.30 16.26
N LEU A 17 -18.66 40.52 16.99
CA LEU A 17 -18.20 39.77 18.17
C LEU A 17 -17.24 38.63 17.75
N VAL A 18 -17.56 37.93 16.66
CA VAL A 18 -16.70 36.86 16.11
C VAL A 18 -15.44 37.45 15.49
N THR A 19 -15.51 38.53 14.70
CA THR A 19 -14.28 39.19 14.20
C THR A 19 -13.46 39.82 15.32
N SER A 20 -14.06 40.32 16.41
CA SER A 20 -13.29 40.86 17.55
C SER A 20 -12.53 39.76 18.29
N ILE A 21 -13.08 38.54 18.40
CA ILE A 21 -12.40 37.39 19.00
C ILE A 21 -11.26 36.88 18.10
N TYR A 22 -11.43 36.88 16.76
CA TYR A 22 -10.39 36.46 15.82
C TYR A 22 -9.29 37.52 15.57
N VAL A 23 -9.63 38.81 15.63
CA VAL A 23 -8.64 39.92 15.54
C VAL A 23 -7.77 39.99 16.79
N LEU A 24 -8.27 39.54 17.96
CA LEU A 24 -7.47 39.41 19.19
C LEU A 24 -6.49 38.21 19.18
N GLN A 25 -6.61 37.29 18.21
CA GLN A 25 -5.74 36.09 18.09
C GLN A 25 -4.88 36.08 16.81
N GLY A 26 -4.85 37.15 16.02
CA GLY A 26 -3.95 37.27 14.86
C GLY A 26 -4.24 36.30 13.71
N PHE A 27 -5.45 35.77 13.59
CA PHE A 27 -5.82 34.86 12.49
C PHE A 27 -6.38 35.62 11.27
N GLU A 28 -5.75 35.40 10.11
CA GLU A 28 -6.13 36.04 8.84
C GLU A 28 -7.53 35.60 8.32
N PRO A 29 -8.39 36.53 7.87
CA PRO A 29 -9.74 36.25 7.36
C PRO A 29 -9.81 35.24 6.20
N GLN A 30 -8.74 35.13 5.40
CA GLN A 30 -8.67 34.21 4.26
C GLN A 30 -8.61 32.73 4.69
N LYS A 31 -7.96 32.41 5.83
CA LYS A 31 -7.89 31.04 6.34
C LYS A 31 -9.24 30.55 6.89
N ALA A 32 -9.99 31.42 7.57
CA ALA A 32 -11.32 31.09 8.07
C ALA A 32 -12.32 30.82 6.92
N ALA A 33 -12.25 31.61 5.84
CA ALA A 33 -13.09 31.40 4.65
C ALA A 33 -12.74 30.10 3.90
N ALA A 34 -11.45 29.74 3.82
CA ALA A 34 -11.01 28.49 3.20
C ALA A 34 -11.45 27.25 4.01
N ALA A 35 -11.29 27.27 5.33
CA ALA A 35 -11.76 26.20 6.21
C ALA A 35 -13.29 26.00 6.14
N THR A 36 -14.04 27.11 6.04
CA THR A 36 -15.51 27.06 5.91
C THR A 36 -15.94 26.47 4.56
N ARG A 37 -15.24 26.80 3.46
CA ARG A 37 -15.51 26.21 2.13
C ARG A 37 -15.21 24.71 2.10
N GLN A 38 -14.07 24.30 2.63
CA GLN A 38 -13.68 22.89 2.71
C GLN A 38 -14.68 22.07 3.56
N ALA A 39 -15.15 22.61 4.68
CA ALA A 39 -16.19 21.97 5.49
C ALA A 39 -17.51 21.82 4.73
N THR A 40 -17.90 22.84 3.96
CA THR A 40 -19.13 22.82 3.14
C THR A 40 -19.03 21.84 1.97
N GLU A 41 -17.86 21.72 1.34
CA GLU A 41 -17.61 20.74 0.27
C GLU A 41 -17.65 19.31 0.81
N LEU A 42 -17.03 19.04 1.97
CA LEU A 42 -17.05 17.73 2.61
C LEU A 42 -18.45 17.33 3.09
N ALA A 43 -19.20 18.25 3.71
CA ALA A 43 -20.55 17.97 4.21
C ALA A 43 -21.56 17.66 3.09
N ASN A 44 -21.34 18.17 1.88
CA ASN A 44 -22.21 17.98 0.72
C ASN A 44 -21.74 16.89 -0.25
N LYS A 45 -20.66 16.16 0.06
CA LYS A 45 -20.23 15.03 -0.79
C LYS A 45 -21.33 13.98 -0.85
N PRO A 46 -21.63 13.43 -2.05
CA PRO A 46 -22.52 12.28 -2.17
C PRO A 46 -22.09 11.15 -1.25
N PHE A 47 -23.06 10.58 -0.53
CA PHE A 47 -22.81 9.50 0.42
C PHE A 47 -23.73 8.32 0.14
N SER A 48 -23.19 7.10 0.26
CA SER A 48 -23.94 5.86 0.33
C SER A 48 -23.27 4.92 1.32
N TRP A 49 -24.07 4.20 2.09
CA TRP A 49 -23.59 3.13 2.96
C TRP A 49 -22.88 2.00 2.16
N ASP A 50 -23.17 1.86 0.87
CA ASP A 50 -22.49 0.91 -0.03
C ASP A 50 -21.05 1.36 -0.37
N ASN A 51 -20.71 2.62 -0.13
CA ASN A 51 -19.35 3.16 -0.22
C ASN A 51 -18.80 3.58 1.15
N ALA A 52 -19.38 3.10 2.24
CA ALA A 52 -18.91 3.45 3.58
C ALA A 52 -17.44 3.02 3.76
N ASN A 53 -16.63 3.93 4.32
CA ASN A 53 -15.32 3.68 4.89
C ASN A 53 -15.45 3.96 6.39
N ILE A 54 -15.86 2.92 7.12
CA ILE A 54 -16.09 2.99 8.56
C ILE A 54 -14.76 2.85 9.28
N TYR A 55 -14.42 3.78 10.15
CA TYR A 55 -13.29 3.64 11.06
C TYR A 55 -13.80 3.14 12.41
N PHE A 56 -13.51 1.88 12.75
CA PHE A 56 -13.86 1.30 14.04
C PHE A 56 -12.77 1.58 15.07
N VAL A 57 -13.16 2.32 16.12
CA VAL A 57 -12.27 2.72 17.19
C VAL A 57 -12.77 2.20 18.55
N LEU A 58 -11.86 1.55 19.28
CA LEU A 58 -12.04 1.35 20.72
C LEU A 58 -11.68 2.67 21.40
N THR A 59 -12.69 3.40 21.88
CA THR A 59 -12.52 4.77 22.40
C THR A 59 -11.42 4.85 23.46
N ASP A 60 -11.46 3.97 24.46
CA ASP A 60 -10.46 3.87 25.54
C ASP A 60 -9.03 3.64 25.05
N ARG A 61 -8.86 3.02 23.88
CA ARG A 61 -7.56 2.60 23.35
C ARG A 61 -7.00 3.56 22.31
N PHE A 62 -7.72 4.62 21.98
CA PHE A 62 -7.34 5.52 20.89
C PHE A 62 -6.52 6.70 21.35
N LYS A 63 -7.12 7.69 22.02
CA LYS A 63 -6.43 8.92 22.41
C LYS A 63 -7.04 9.48 23.69
N ASP A 64 -6.21 9.66 24.72
CA ASP A 64 -6.56 10.42 25.92
C ASP A 64 -6.54 11.91 25.59
N GLY A 65 -7.72 12.54 25.61
CA GLY A 65 -7.89 13.98 25.42
C GLY A 65 -8.26 14.73 26.70
N ASN A 66 -8.72 14.04 27.75
CA ASN A 66 -9.08 14.61 29.03
C ASN A 66 -8.62 13.70 30.20
N PRO A 67 -7.36 13.82 30.65
CA PRO A 67 -6.80 12.96 31.68
C PRO A 67 -7.52 13.01 33.05
N ASN A 68 -8.39 14.00 33.26
CA ASN A 68 -9.14 14.14 34.51
C ASN A 68 -10.23 13.07 34.68
N ASN A 69 -10.65 12.42 33.59
CA ASN A 69 -11.68 11.39 33.61
C ASN A 69 -11.10 9.94 33.73
N ASN A 70 -9.78 9.77 33.62
CA ASN A 70 -9.11 8.46 33.52
C ASN A 70 -9.39 7.51 34.70
N ASN A 71 -9.55 8.05 35.90
CA ASN A 71 -9.78 7.25 37.13
C ASN A 71 -11.24 7.31 37.58
N SER A 72 -12.18 7.54 36.66
CA SER A 72 -13.60 7.55 36.98
C SER A 72 -14.01 6.24 37.66
N TYR A 73 -14.89 6.36 38.65
CA TYR A 73 -15.28 5.25 39.51
C TYR A 73 -14.09 4.53 40.18
N GLY A 74 -12.92 5.16 40.31
CA GLY A 74 -11.73 4.51 40.87
C GLY A 74 -11.18 3.34 40.05
N ARG A 75 -11.49 3.28 38.74
CA ARG A 75 -10.92 2.29 37.82
C ARG A 75 -9.47 2.68 37.52
N PRO A 76 -8.48 1.79 37.76
CA PRO A 76 -7.08 2.11 37.55
C PRO A 76 -6.66 1.85 36.10
N SER A 77 -5.54 2.46 35.67
CA SER A 77 -4.92 2.17 34.36
C SER A 77 -4.02 0.94 34.36
N VAL A 78 -3.59 0.47 35.53
CA VAL A 78 -2.82 -0.75 35.74
C VAL A 78 -3.38 -1.45 36.96
N ASP A 79 -3.55 -2.77 36.90
CA ASP A 79 -4.03 -3.55 38.03
C ASP A 79 -2.95 -3.72 39.12
N VAL A 80 -3.32 -4.28 40.27
CA VAL A 80 -2.38 -4.44 41.41
C VAL A 80 -1.25 -5.44 41.15
N THR A 81 -1.35 -6.23 40.08
CA THR A 81 -0.30 -7.14 39.63
C THR A 81 0.65 -6.50 38.62
N GLY A 82 0.40 -5.24 38.24
CA GLY A 82 1.21 -4.49 37.28
C GLY A 82 0.77 -4.68 35.82
N LYS A 83 -0.39 -5.29 35.55
CA LYS A 83 -0.88 -5.55 34.20
C LYS A 83 -1.87 -4.49 33.73
N SER A 84 -1.88 -4.23 32.41
CA SER A 84 -2.80 -3.26 31.78
C SER A 84 -3.82 -3.89 30.82
N ILE A 85 -3.83 -5.23 30.72
CA ILE A 85 -4.59 -5.96 29.69
C ILE A 85 -6.08 -5.57 29.66
N GLY A 86 -6.74 -5.65 30.82
CA GLY A 86 -8.18 -5.44 30.98
C GLY A 86 -8.56 -4.12 31.66
N THR A 87 -7.64 -3.16 31.76
CA THR A 87 -7.87 -1.86 32.42
C THR A 87 -8.20 -0.75 31.42
N PHE A 88 -8.60 0.41 31.94
CA PHE A 88 -8.83 1.63 31.16
C PHE A 88 -7.52 2.34 30.85
N HIS A 89 -7.28 2.69 29.59
CA HIS A 89 -6.07 3.36 29.13
C HIS A 89 -6.24 4.87 29.00
N GLY A 90 -7.46 5.39 29.17
CA GLY A 90 -7.76 6.82 29.25
C GLY A 90 -8.20 7.45 27.94
N GLY A 91 -8.37 6.67 26.87
CA GLY A 91 -8.92 7.19 25.63
C GLY A 91 -10.37 7.63 25.77
N ASP A 92 -10.74 8.76 25.16
CA ASP A 92 -12.04 9.40 25.38
C ASP A 92 -12.57 10.17 24.16
N LEU A 93 -13.81 10.66 24.27
CA LEU A 93 -14.45 11.46 23.23
C LEU A 93 -13.71 12.77 22.95
N LYS A 94 -13.00 13.32 23.94
CA LYS A 94 -12.21 14.54 23.73
C LYS A 94 -11.01 14.26 22.84
N GLY A 95 -10.34 13.13 23.02
CA GLY A 95 -9.24 12.68 22.17
C GLY A 95 -9.69 12.35 20.74
N LEU A 96 -10.85 11.72 20.58
CA LEU A 96 -11.48 11.51 19.27
C LEU A 96 -11.78 12.85 18.57
N THR A 97 -12.34 13.82 19.30
CA THR A 97 -12.63 15.16 18.79
C THR A 97 -11.35 15.91 18.40
N GLN A 98 -10.27 15.78 19.17
CA GLN A 98 -8.96 16.33 18.79
C GLN A 98 -8.48 15.77 17.45
N LYS A 99 -8.58 14.44 17.25
CA LYS A 99 -8.16 13.79 16.00
C LYS A 99 -9.03 14.11 14.80
N LEU A 100 -10.33 14.33 15.00
CA LEU A 100 -11.19 14.93 13.98
C LEU A 100 -10.71 16.32 13.57
N ASN A 101 -10.41 17.18 14.54
CA ASN A 101 -9.95 18.55 14.28
C ASN A 101 -8.59 18.61 13.60
N GLU A 102 -7.67 17.70 13.95
CA GLU A 102 -6.37 17.53 13.30
C GLU A 102 -6.48 17.03 11.84
N GLY A 103 -7.65 16.52 11.43
CA GLY A 103 -7.89 16.06 10.07
C GLY A 103 -7.58 14.58 9.85
N TYR A 104 -7.19 13.84 10.89
CA TYR A 104 -6.75 12.45 10.79
C TYR A 104 -7.74 11.54 10.05
N PHE A 105 -9.01 11.54 10.48
CA PHE A 105 -10.06 10.76 9.83
C PHE A 105 -10.38 11.26 8.42
N THR A 106 -10.41 12.58 8.23
CA THR A 106 -10.68 13.16 6.91
C THR A 106 -9.57 12.87 5.92
N GLU A 107 -8.30 12.76 6.35
CA GLU A 107 -7.15 12.38 5.51
C GLU A 107 -7.14 10.88 5.18
N LEU A 108 -7.65 10.04 6.08
CA LEU A 108 -7.90 8.61 5.81
C LEU A 108 -9.08 8.36 4.85
N GLY A 109 -9.84 9.40 4.51
CA GLY A 109 -11.06 9.27 3.71
C GLY A 109 -12.16 8.52 4.46
N THR A 110 -12.11 8.53 5.79
CA THR A 110 -13.18 8.02 6.64
C THR A 110 -14.43 8.87 6.42
N ASN A 111 -15.58 8.21 6.23
CA ASN A 111 -16.89 8.87 6.12
C ASN A 111 -17.91 8.36 7.13
N ALA A 112 -17.54 7.41 7.99
CA ALA A 112 -18.24 7.06 9.21
C ALA A 112 -17.26 6.61 10.30
N ILE A 113 -17.53 6.93 11.57
CA ILE A 113 -16.75 6.46 12.72
C ILE A 113 -17.67 5.59 13.58
N TRP A 114 -17.25 4.35 13.82
CA TRP A 114 -17.88 3.47 14.79
C TRP A 114 -17.10 3.52 16.11
N ILE A 115 -17.76 3.96 17.18
CA ILE A 115 -17.19 3.98 18.54
C ILE A 115 -17.78 2.87 19.42
N THR A 116 -17.01 2.43 20.42
CA THR A 116 -17.50 1.56 21.49
C THR A 116 -18.70 2.16 22.21
N ALA A 117 -19.54 1.29 22.78
CA ALA A 117 -20.72 1.67 23.54
C ALA A 117 -20.38 2.70 24.64
N PRO A 118 -20.90 3.94 24.55
CA PRO A 118 -20.50 5.04 25.42
C PRO A 118 -21.30 5.12 26.73
N TYR A 119 -22.33 4.30 26.89
CA TYR A 119 -23.15 4.27 28.10
C TYR A 119 -22.41 3.66 29.28
N GLU A 120 -22.86 3.95 30.49
CA GLU A 120 -22.18 3.57 31.73
C GLU A 120 -21.99 2.05 31.85
N GLN A 121 -20.75 1.68 32.10
CA GLN A 121 -20.31 0.30 32.27
C GLN A 121 -20.23 -0.04 33.76
N MET A 122 -20.18 -1.33 34.11
CA MET A 122 -19.96 -1.76 35.49
C MET A 122 -18.74 -1.08 36.12
N HIS A 123 -18.78 -0.76 37.41
CA HIS A 123 -17.74 0.07 38.03
C HIS A 123 -16.50 -0.74 38.42
N GLY A 124 -16.68 -2.00 38.81
CA GLY A 124 -15.59 -2.87 39.27
C GLY A 124 -14.99 -3.72 38.15
N TRP A 125 -14.33 -4.81 38.57
CA TRP A 125 -13.67 -5.77 37.69
C TRP A 125 -14.20 -7.19 37.92
N VAL A 126 -13.94 -8.06 36.95
CA VAL A 126 -14.00 -9.53 37.06
C VAL A 126 -12.64 -10.14 36.70
N GLY A 127 -12.44 -11.43 36.98
CA GLY A 127 -11.20 -12.11 36.59
C GLY A 127 -11.08 -12.25 35.07
N GLY A 128 -10.00 -11.74 34.50
CA GLY A 128 -9.71 -11.79 33.07
C GLY A 128 -9.07 -13.10 32.63
N GLY A 129 -9.46 -13.58 31.46
CA GLY A 129 -8.94 -14.81 30.85
C GLY A 129 -9.32 -16.09 31.59
N THR A 130 -8.93 -17.23 31.01
CA THR A 130 -9.27 -18.56 31.56
C THR A 130 -8.66 -18.81 32.94
N GLY A 131 -7.55 -18.15 33.26
CA GLY A 131 -6.87 -18.27 34.57
C GLY A 131 -7.25 -17.21 35.60
N GLY A 132 -7.95 -16.14 35.23
CA GLY A 132 -8.18 -14.99 36.11
C GLY A 132 -6.89 -14.21 36.35
N ASP A 133 -6.04 -14.09 35.33
CA ASP A 133 -4.65 -13.66 35.49
C ASP A 133 -4.45 -12.14 35.42
N PHE A 134 -5.51 -11.38 35.19
CA PHE A 134 -5.56 -9.92 35.25
C PHE A 134 -6.96 -9.43 35.66
N ALA A 135 -7.07 -8.19 36.15
CA ALA A 135 -8.38 -7.57 36.39
C ALA A 135 -9.01 -7.09 35.07
N HIS A 136 -10.26 -7.45 34.83
CA HIS A 136 -10.99 -7.13 33.60
C HIS A 136 -12.16 -6.19 33.89
N TYR A 137 -12.03 -4.96 33.40
CA TYR A 137 -13.01 -3.87 33.51
C TYR A 137 -13.76 -3.68 32.19
N GLY A 138 -14.91 -3.00 32.22
CA GLY A 138 -15.73 -2.70 31.04
C GLY A 138 -15.17 -1.66 30.07
N TYR A 139 -13.85 -1.57 29.87
CA TYR A 139 -13.21 -0.56 28.99
C TYR A 139 -13.69 -0.62 27.53
N HIS A 140 -14.13 -1.80 27.09
CA HIS A 140 -14.55 -2.09 25.73
C HIS A 140 -16.03 -1.73 25.46
N GLY A 141 -16.83 -1.38 26.47
CA GLY A 141 -18.21 -0.94 26.30
C GLY A 141 -19.29 -2.03 26.37
N TYR A 142 -18.93 -3.30 26.59
CA TYR A 142 -19.87 -4.44 26.53
C TYR A 142 -20.44 -4.90 27.89
N TYR A 143 -20.10 -4.22 28.99
CA TYR A 143 -20.57 -4.57 30.34
C TYR A 143 -21.49 -3.49 30.90
N ALA A 144 -22.61 -3.29 30.22
CA ALA A 144 -23.57 -2.23 30.51
C ALA A 144 -24.10 -2.29 31.95
N LEU A 145 -24.08 -1.15 32.64
CA LEU A 145 -24.74 -0.93 33.92
C LEU A 145 -25.98 -0.05 33.76
N ASP A 146 -25.89 1.04 33.00
CA ASP A 146 -26.98 2.01 32.80
C ASP A 146 -26.93 2.63 31.40
N PHE A 147 -27.92 2.28 30.56
CA PHE A 147 -28.04 2.77 29.19
C PHE A 147 -28.44 4.25 29.08
N THR A 148 -28.80 4.91 30.18
CA THR A 148 -29.36 6.26 30.17
C THR A 148 -28.36 7.35 30.53
N MET A 149 -27.10 6.99 30.77
CA MET A 149 -26.03 7.94 31.06
C MET A 149 -24.71 7.54 30.41
N MET A 150 -23.87 8.54 30.14
CA MET A 150 -22.48 8.40 29.70
C MET A 150 -21.66 7.66 30.77
N ASP A 151 -20.77 6.77 30.33
CA ASP A 151 -19.68 6.32 31.20
C ASP A 151 -18.72 7.48 31.45
N LYS A 152 -18.46 7.80 32.72
CA LYS A 152 -17.61 8.92 33.10
C LYS A 152 -16.18 8.82 32.58
N ASN A 153 -15.64 7.62 32.30
CA ASN A 153 -14.34 7.46 31.65
C ASN A 153 -14.36 7.88 30.17
N MET A 154 -15.51 7.80 29.49
CA MET A 154 -15.62 8.12 28.06
C MET A 154 -15.85 9.62 27.81
N GLY A 155 -16.47 10.31 28.76
CA GLY A 155 -16.71 11.75 28.71
C GLY A 155 -18.09 12.16 29.23
N THR A 156 -18.49 13.38 28.88
CA THR A 156 -19.75 14.03 29.23
C THR A 156 -20.72 14.08 28.05
N VAL A 157 -21.98 14.40 28.31
CA VAL A 157 -23.00 14.66 27.27
C VAL A 157 -22.55 15.79 26.33
N GLU A 158 -21.95 16.84 26.88
CA GLU A 158 -21.42 17.96 26.10
C GLU A 158 -20.26 17.54 25.19
N GLU A 159 -19.33 16.71 25.67
CA GLU A 159 -18.23 16.18 24.85
C GLU A 159 -18.76 15.24 23.75
N MET A 160 -19.82 14.46 24.01
CA MET A 160 -20.48 13.66 22.98
C MET A 160 -21.13 14.52 21.90
N ARG A 161 -21.84 15.60 22.27
CA ARG A 161 -22.38 16.56 21.30
C ARG A 161 -21.26 17.20 20.48
N GLU A 162 -20.17 17.62 21.12
CA GLU A 162 -19.00 18.21 20.45
C GLU A 162 -18.41 17.23 19.43
N PHE A 163 -18.22 15.96 19.81
CA PHE A 163 -17.71 14.92 18.93
C PHE A 163 -18.61 14.71 17.70
N VAL A 164 -19.92 14.52 17.90
CA VAL A 164 -20.87 14.26 16.81
C VAL A 164 -21.00 15.47 15.89
N ASP A 165 -21.19 16.67 16.45
CA ASP A 165 -21.26 17.91 15.65
C ASP A 165 -19.98 18.11 14.81
N THR A 166 -18.81 17.80 15.39
CA THR A 166 -17.52 17.92 14.70
C THR A 166 -17.36 16.89 13.58
N ALA A 167 -17.80 15.65 13.81
CA ALA A 167 -17.81 14.60 12.80
C ALA A 167 -18.74 14.97 11.64
N HIS A 168 -19.98 15.36 11.95
CA HIS A 168 -20.98 15.77 10.97
C HIS A 168 -20.54 16.97 10.14
N ALA A 169 -19.90 17.97 10.77
CA ALA A 169 -19.33 19.13 10.07
C ALA A 169 -18.21 18.77 9.07
N LYS A 170 -17.64 17.57 9.19
CA LYS A 170 -16.61 17.01 8.30
C LYS A 170 -17.18 15.97 7.32
N GLY A 171 -18.50 15.82 7.24
CA GLY A 171 -19.16 14.84 6.37
C GLY A 171 -19.13 13.41 6.93
N ILE A 172 -18.75 13.21 8.20
CA ILE A 172 -18.52 11.90 8.81
C ILE A 172 -19.71 11.51 9.68
N ARG A 173 -20.31 10.34 9.40
CA ARG A 173 -21.38 9.75 10.21
C ARG A 173 -20.82 9.17 11.52
N VAL A 174 -21.64 9.09 12.57
CA VAL A 174 -21.29 8.43 13.83
C VAL A 174 -22.16 7.20 14.05
N VAL A 175 -21.50 6.07 14.26
CA VAL A 175 -22.11 4.76 14.55
C VAL A 175 -21.77 4.36 15.99
N LEU A 176 -22.77 3.96 16.77
CA LEU A 176 -22.54 3.43 18.12
C LEU A 176 -22.58 1.92 18.14
N ASP A 177 -21.68 1.31 18.90
CA ASP A 177 -21.92 -0.04 19.40
C ASP A 177 -23.15 -0.07 20.32
N VAL A 178 -23.96 -1.11 20.20
CA VAL A 178 -25.13 -1.32 21.06
C VAL A 178 -25.26 -2.77 21.48
N VAL A 179 -25.50 -2.99 22.77
CA VAL A 179 -25.72 -4.30 23.37
C VAL A 179 -27.16 -4.38 23.89
N MET A 180 -28.00 -5.16 23.21
CA MET A 180 -29.35 -5.50 23.71
C MET A 180 -29.41 -6.86 24.40
N ASN A 181 -28.38 -7.68 24.23
CA ASN A 181 -28.35 -9.06 24.68
C ASN A 181 -28.16 -9.18 26.20
N HIS A 182 -27.19 -8.46 26.78
CA HIS A 182 -26.78 -8.70 28.16
C HIS A 182 -26.41 -7.42 28.93
N ALA A 183 -26.44 -7.53 30.25
CA ALA A 183 -25.85 -6.56 31.17
C ALA A 183 -24.38 -6.91 31.47
N GLY A 184 -23.66 -6.03 32.17
CA GLY A 184 -22.38 -6.36 32.81
C GLY A 184 -22.52 -7.34 33.98
N TYR A 185 -21.40 -7.96 34.36
CA TYR A 185 -21.35 -8.87 35.51
C TYR A 185 -21.61 -8.15 36.84
N GLY A 186 -21.99 -8.92 37.86
CA GLY A 186 -22.00 -8.43 39.24
C GLY A 186 -20.56 -8.34 39.77
N THR A 187 -20.06 -7.13 39.98
CA THR A 187 -18.71 -6.90 40.54
C THR A 187 -18.76 -6.64 42.05
N LEU A 188 -17.65 -6.88 42.76
CA LEU A 188 -17.55 -6.56 44.19
C LEU A 188 -17.87 -5.09 44.49
N LYS A 189 -17.45 -4.19 43.60
CA LYS A 189 -17.66 -2.76 43.72
C LYS A 189 -19.13 -2.41 43.58
N ASP A 190 -19.79 -2.91 42.54
CA ASP A 190 -21.21 -2.64 42.30
C ASP A 190 -22.09 -3.28 43.39
N MET A 191 -21.73 -4.48 43.87
CA MET A 191 -22.39 -5.14 45.00
C MET A 191 -22.33 -4.28 46.28
N GLU A 192 -21.17 -3.72 46.58
CA GLU A 192 -20.99 -2.83 47.73
C GLU A 192 -21.74 -1.52 47.55
N GLU A 193 -21.62 -0.92 46.37
CA GLU A 193 -22.19 0.38 46.06
C GLU A 193 -23.71 0.33 46.03
N TYR A 194 -24.33 -0.72 45.48
CA TYR A 194 -25.78 -0.79 45.28
C TYR A 194 -26.49 -1.80 46.17
N GLY A 195 -25.76 -2.53 47.03
CA GLY A 195 -26.34 -3.37 48.07
C GLY A 195 -27.04 -4.63 47.54
N PHE A 196 -26.39 -5.33 46.60
CA PHE A 196 -26.83 -6.65 46.13
C PHE A 196 -25.70 -7.69 46.28
N GLY A 197 -26.07 -8.97 46.26
CA GLY A 197 -25.13 -10.08 46.40
C GLY A 197 -24.65 -10.28 47.85
N ALA A 198 -24.36 -11.54 48.21
CA ALA A 198 -23.91 -11.90 49.55
C ALA A 198 -22.38 -12.09 49.56
N ARG A 199 -21.66 -11.06 50.05
CA ARG A 199 -20.19 -11.07 50.20
C ARG A 199 -19.79 -11.59 51.57
N ASN A 200 -18.84 -12.53 51.63
CA ASN A 200 -18.35 -13.13 52.88
C ASN A 200 -16.98 -12.55 53.27
N GLY A 201 -16.99 -11.45 54.04
CA GLY A 201 -15.80 -10.92 54.68
C GLY A 201 -14.82 -10.17 53.77
N ILE A 202 -15.23 -9.78 52.56
CA ILE A 202 -14.40 -9.00 51.61
C ILE A 202 -15.09 -7.72 51.12
N GLY A 203 -14.30 -6.66 50.94
CA GLY A 203 -14.71 -5.34 50.44
C GLY A 203 -14.55 -5.19 48.92
N ALA A 204 -14.95 -4.04 48.38
CA ALA A 204 -14.72 -3.70 46.97
C ALA A 204 -13.22 -3.53 46.60
N ASP A 205 -12.36 -3.35 47.60
CA ASP A 205 -10.91 -3.20 47.50
C ASP A 205 -10.14 -4.53 47.59
N TRP A 206 -10.84 -5.68 47.59
CA TRP A 206 -10.20 -6.99 47.59
C TRP A 206 -9.32 -7.19 46.36
N THR A 207 -8.15 -7.78 46.56
CA THR A 207 -7.18 -8.12 45.50
C THR A 207 -6.55 -9.47 45.79
N PRO A 208 -6.17 -10.25 44.76
CA PRO A 208 -5.54 -11.55 44.96
C PRO A 208 -4.21 -11.43 45.71
N VAL A 209 -3.97 -12.33 46.67
CA VAL A 209 -2.66 -12.49 47.34
C VAL A 209 -1.90 -13.69 46.76
N SER A 210 -0.70 -13.97 47.28
CA SER A 210 0.12 -15.11 46.82
C SER A 210 -0.66 -16.42 46.78
N GLY A 211 -0.73 -17.06 45.62
CA GLY A 211 -1.47 -18.31 45.37
C GLY A 211 -2.94 -18.14 44.95
N GLN A 212 -3.45 -16.91 44.89
CA GLN A 212 -4.78 -16.58 44.38
C GLN A 212 -4.70 -15.95 42.98
N THR A 213 -5.80 -16.00 42.25
CA THR A 213 -6.00 -15.27 41.00
C THR A 213 -7.18 -14.32 41.16
N TRP A 214 -7.43 -13.46 40.17
CA TRP A 214 -8.60 -12.59 40.20
C TRP A 214 -9.91 -13.37 40.24
N HIS A 215 -9.95 -14.63 39.77
CA HIS A 215 -11.11 -15.52 39.93
C HIS A 215 -11.34 -15.98 41.37
N SER A 216 -10.34 -15.93 42.25
CA SER A 216 -10.49 -16.38 43.64
C SER A 216 -11.50 -15.56 44.46
N TYR A 217 -11.96 -14.40 43.96
CA TYR A 217 -13.04 -13.67 44.63
C TYR A 217 -14.35 -14.48 44.69
N HIS A 218 -14.58 -15.38 43.75
CA HIS A 218 -15.77 -16.25 43.71
C HIS A 218 -15.93 -17.09 44.98
N ASP A 219 -14.82 -17.47 45.64
CA ASP A 219 -14.82 -18.24 46.90
C ASP A 219 -15.48 -17.48 48.07
N TYR A 220 -15.59 -16.16 47.95
CA TYR A 220 -16.15 -15.28 48.97
C TYR A 220 -17.57 -14.83 48.64
N ILE A 221 -18.18 -15.33 47.56
CA ILE A 221 -19.52 -14.93 47.12
C ILE A 221 -20.50 -16.09 47.30
N ASN A 222 -21.56 -15.86 48.06
CA ASN A 222 -22.64 -16.83 48.17
C ASN A 222 -23.65 -16.64 47.03
N TYR A 223 -23.42 -17.31 45.90
CA TYR A 223 -24.31 -17.33 44.74
C TYR A 223 -25.67 -18.02 45.01
N ASN A 224 -25.81 -18.73 46.13
CA ASN A 224 -27.03 -19.45 46.49
C ASN A 224 -28.02 -18.61 47.35
N ASP A 225 -27.64 -17.40 47.78
CA ASP A 225 -28.52 -16.52 48.56
C ASP A 225 -29.48 -15.72 47.66
N SER A 226 -30.59 -16.35 47.29
CA SER A 226 -31.62 -15.70 46.45
C SER A 226 -32.14 -14.37 46.99
N SER A 227 -32.13 -14.16 48.32
CA SER A 227 -32.58 -12.91 48.92
C SER A 227 -31.58 -11.80 48.65
N ALA A 228 -30.29 -12.06 48.82
CA ALA A 228 -29.23 -11.08 48.57
C ALA A 228 -29.12 -10.67 47.10
N TRP A 229 -29.39 -11.60 46.18
CA TRP A 229 -29.32 -11.33 44.74
C TRP A 229 -30.58 -10.69 44.16
N SER A 230 -31.71 -10.70 44.89
CA SER A 230 -33.00 -10.15 44.41
C SER A 230 -32.97 -8.64 44.09
N SER A 231 -32.02 -7.89 44.66
CA SER A 231 -31.89 -6.44 44.48
C SER A 231 -30.96 -6.02 43.34
N TRP A 232 -30.42 -6.98 42.58
CA TRP A 232 -29.64 -6.70 41.37
C TRP A 232 -30.58 -6.46 40.17
N TRP A 233 -30.45 -7.20 39.06
CA TRP A 233 -31.35 -7.05 37.91
C TRP A 233 -32.75 -7.67 38.11
N GLY A 234 -32.91 -8.56 39.09
CA GLY A 234 -34.17 -9.25 39.36
C GLY A 234 -34.68 -10.01 38.12
N GLY A 235 -35.99 -9.96 37.89
CA GLY A 235 -36.62 -10.68 36.78
C GLY A 235 -36.24 -10.23 35.37
N TRP A 236 -35.36 -9.23 35.21
CA TRP A 236 -34.92 -8.71 33.90
C TRP A 236 -33.93 -9.60 33.18
N VAL A 237 -33.14 -10.41 33.90
CA VAL A 237 -32.06 -11.21 33.31
C VAL A 237 -32.20 -12.69 33.63
N ARG A 238 -31.58 -13.52 32.79
CA ARG A 238 -31.20 -14.90 33.10
C ARG A 238 -29.77 -14.90 33.63
N ALA A 239 -29.50 -15.72 34.62
CA ALA A 239 -28.17 -15.86 35.20
C ALA A 239 -28.05 -17.19 35.95
N GLY A 240 -26.84 -17.73 36.02
CA GLY A 240 -26.52 -18.97 36.75
C GLY A 240 -26.43 -18.80 38.27
N ILE A 241 -27.31 -18.00 38.88
CA ILE A 241 -27.31 -17.67 40.32
C ILE A 241 -28.70 -17.86 40.93
N ALA A 242 -28.78 -18.04 42.25
CA ALA A 242 -30.06 -18.33 42.90
C ALA A 242 -31.05 -17.16 42.79
N GLY A 243 -32.30 -17.49 42.47
CA GLY A 243 -33.40 -16.53 42.32
C GLY A 243 -33.61 -16.01 40.89
N TYR A 244 -32.77 -16.41 39.93
CA TYR A 244 -32.84 -16.01 38.52
C TYR A 244 -33.28 -17.18 37.63
N GLU A 245 -33.84 -16.86 36.46
CA GLU A 245 -34.06 -17.87 35.41
C GLU A 245 -32.70 -18.38 34.92
N ASN A 246 -32.51 -19.70 34.84
CA ASN A 246 -31.25 -20.27 34.37
C ASN A 246 -31.02 -19.96 32.89
N CYS A 247 -29.76 -19.83 32.52
CA CYS A 247 -29.33 -19.75 31.13
C CYS A 247 -29.76 -21.00 30.35
N GLY A 248 -30.30 -20.80 29.16
CA GLY A 248 -30.67 -21.88 28.24
C GLY A 248 -29.49 -22.30 27.34
N GLY A 249 -29.75 -23.28 26.46
CA GLY A 249 -28.75 -23.79 25.51
C GLY A 249 -28.94 -23.30 24.07
N SER A 250 -29.97 -22.50 23.79
CA SER A 250 -30.21 -21.94 22.45
C SER A 250 -29.54 -20.58 22.29
N ASP A 251 -29.29 -20.15 21.04
CA ASP A 251 -28.72 -18.83 20.75
C ASP A 251 -29.48 -17.70 21.48
N LEU A 252 -30.81 -17.78 21.58
CA LEU A 252 -31.67 -16.74 22.17
C LEU A 252 -31.76 -16.74 23.70
N THR A 253 -31.17 -17.74 24.37
CA THR A 253 -31.35 -17.92 25.83
C THR A 253 -30.04 -18.19 26.56
N LEU A 254 -28.95 -18.32 25.82
CA LEU A 254 -27.63 -18.60 26.35
C LEU A 254 -27.05 -17.32 26.97
N CYS A 255 -26.51 -17.44 28.18
CA CYS A 255 -25.68 -16.41 28.79
C CYS A 255 -24.30 -16.44 28.13
N VAL A 256 -24.12 -15.66 27.07
CA VAL A 256 -22.87 -15.62 26.29
C VAL A 256 -21.73 -15.16 27.20
N GLY A 257 -20.69 -15.98 27.34
CA GLY A 257 -19.58 -15.68 28.28
C GLY A 257 -20.01 -15.61 29.74
N ASP A 258 -21.08 -16.30 30.14
CA ASP A 258 -21.69 -16.21 31.47
C ASP A 258 -22.26 -14.82 31.81
N LEU A 259 -22.42 -13.93 30.82
CA LEU A 259 -23.03 -12.61 31.00
C LEU A 259 -24.53 -12.73 31.30
N PRO A 260 -25.09 -11.85 32.15
CA PRO A 260 -26.51 -11.86 32.46
C PRO A 260 -27.34 -11.49 31.22
N ASP A 261 -28.03 -12.48 30.67
CA ASP A 261 -28.82 -12.38 29.45
C ASP A 261 -30.15 -11.66 29.72
N PHE A 262 -30.38 -10.51 29.10
CA PHE A 262 -31.65 -9.79 29.22
C PHE A 262 -32.78 -10.64 28.65
N ARG A 263 -33.88 -10.72 29.38
CA ARG A 263 -35.07 -11.48 28.98
C ARG A 263 -35.89 -10.70 27.94
N THR A 264 -35.32 -10.51 26.76
CA THR A 264 -35.89 -9.79 25.60
C THR A 264 -37.15 -10.45 25.04
N ASN A 265 -37.32 -11.74 25.29
CA ASN A 265 -38.54 -12.51 25.01
C ASN A 265 -39.75 -12.09 25.87
N VAL A 266 -39.53 -11.42 27.02
CA VAL A 266 -40.63 -10.95 27.87
C VAL A 266 -41.36 -9.80 27.18
N THR A 267 -42.68 -9.93 27.05
CA THR A 267 -43.55 -8.97 26.34
C THR A 267 -44.48 -8.17 27.25
N SER A 268 -44.50 -8.48 28.54
CA SER A 268 -45.27 -7.76 29.56
C SER A 268 -44.34 -6.98 30.49
N SER A 269 -44.88 -5.97 31.15
CA SER A 269 -44.12 -5.26 32.18
C SER A 269 -43.79 -6.15 33.38
N ILE A 270 -42.58 -6.00 33.89
CA ILE A 270 -42.10 -6.59 35.14
C ILE A 270 -41.51 -5.52 36.08
N GLY A 271 -41.86 -4.24 35.85
CA GLY A 271 -41.31 -3.08 36.55
C GLY A 271 -39.87 -2.74 36.13
N LEU A 272 -39.31 -1.70 36.75
CA LEU A 272 -37.89 -1.35 36.60
C LEU A 272 -36.98 -2.39 37.29
N PRO A 273 -35.74 -2.59 36.80
CA PRO A 273 -34.80 -3.47 37.49
C PRO A 273 -34.41 -2.85 38.85
N PRO A 274 -34.42 -3.64 39.94
CA PRO A 274 -34.16 -3.14 41.30
C PRO A 274 -32.83 -2.38 41.45
N LEU A 275 -31.80 -2.80 40.72
CA LEU A 275 -30.50 -2.13 40.65
C LEU A 275 -30.65 -0.67 40.19
N LEU A 276 -31.33 -0.42 39.07
CA LEU A 276 -31.49 0.94 38.54
C LEU A 276 -32.36 1.80 39.45
N VAL A 277 -33.39 1.22 40.09
CA VAL A 277 -34.17 1.94 41.11
C VAL A 277 -33.27 2.43 42.25
N THR A 278 -32.40 1.57 42.76
CA THR A 278 -31.47 1.89 43.85
C THR A 278 -30.44 2.92 43.40
N LYS A 279 -29.80 2.70 42.24
CA LYS A 279 -28.80 3.57 41.66
C LYS A 279 -29.35 4.97 41.41
N TRP A 280 -30.46 5.08 40.68
CA TRP A 280 -31.07 6.37 40.36
C TRP A 280 -31.54 7.11 41.61
N GLY A 281 -31.96 6.39 42.66
CA GLY A 281 -32.27 6.99 43.96
C GLY A 281 -31.06 7.61 44.68
N LYS A 282 -29.83 7.16 44.38
CA LYS A 282 -28.58 7.73 44.92
C LYS A 282 -28.09 8.94 44.12
N GLU A 283 -28.53 9.12 42.88
CA GLU A 283 -28.12 10.20 41.98
C GLU A 283 -28.84 11.52 42.27
N THR A 284 -28.68 12.04 43.50
CA THR A 284 -29.43 13.21 43.98
C THR A 284 -28.91 14.56 43.47
N SER A 285 -27.61 14.67 43.17
CA SER A 285 -26.99 15.87 42.60
C SER A 285 -25.64 15.57 41.96
N GLY A 286 -25.22 16.39 41.00
CA GLY A 286 -23.90 16.28 40.36
C GLY A 286 -23.81 15.31 39.18
N TYR A 287 -24.88 14.59 38.83
CA TYR A 287 -24.87 13.61 37.71
C TYR A 287 -25.30 14.21 36.36
N GLU A 288 -25.86 15.42 36.36
CA GLU A 288 -26.41 16.08 35.17
C GLU A 288 -25.50 16.11 33.94
N PRO A 289 -24.16 16.28 34.04
CA PRO A 289 -23.26 16.25 32.88
C PRO A 289 -23.19 14.90 32.15
N TRP A 290 -23.67 13.82 32.77
CA TRP A 290 -23.57 12.46 32.23
C TRP A 290 -24.92 11.85 31.88
N ILE A 291 -26.02 12.30 32.46
CA ILE A 291 -27.35 11.77 32.16
C ILE A 291 -27.82 12.29 30.80
N VAL A 292 -28.07 11.37 29.86
CA VAL A 292 -28.55 11.71 28.50
C VAL A 292 -29.90 12.42 28.62
N PRO A 293 -30.03 13.69 28.19
CA PRO A 293 -31.24 14.47 28.43
C PRO A 293 -32.51 13.85 27.85
N ALA A 294 -32.46 13.34 26.61
CA ALA A 294 -33.55 12.59 26.01
C ALA A 294 -33.97 11.34 26.82
N ALA A 295 -33.07 10.74 27.60
CA ALA A 295 -33.35 9.57 28.42
C ALA A 295 -33.90 9.89 29.82
N LYS A 296 -33.83 11.15 30.30
CA LYS A 296 -34.26 11.53 31.67
C LYS A 296 -35.69 11.12 31.98
N ASN A 297 -36.61 11.30 31.04
CA ASN A 297 -38.02 10.94 31.21
C ASN A 297 -38.28 9.43 31.15
N LEU A 298 -37.28 8.64 30.74
CA LEU A 298 -37.31 7.18 30.71
C LEU A 298 -36.78 6.56 32.02
N ARG A 299 -36.22 7.36 32.93
CA ARG A 299 -35.71 6.93 34.25
C ARG A 299 -36.82 6.80 35.30
N LYS A 300 -37.88 6.09 34.95
CA LYS A 300 -39.06 5.81 35.79
C LYS A 300 -39.78 4.57 35.28
N ASP A 301 -40.64 3.99 36.10
CA ASP A 301 -41.45 2.86 35.63
C ASP A 301 -42.51 3.35 34.62
N LEU A 302 -42.35 2.93 33.37
CA LEU A 302 -43.23 3.16 32.24
C LEU A 302 -44.28 2.06 32.07
N GLY A 303 -44.23 0.98 32.86
CA GLY A 303 -45.16 -0.15 32.72
C GLY A 303 -45.00 -0.90 31.39
N ILE A 304 -43.78 -0.99 30.86
CA ILE A 304 -43.44 -1.68 29.59
C ILE A 304 -42.48 -2.85 29.83
N ALA A 305 -42.22 -3.66 28.79
CA ALA A 305 -41.36 -4.83 28.88
C ALA A 305 -39.87 -4.47 28.83
N PRO A 306 -38.96 -5.34 29.30
CA PRO A 306 -37.51 -5.09 29.30
C PRO A 306 -36.94 -4.66 27.94
N ALA A 307 -37.25 -5.37 26.85
CA ALA A 307 -36.78 -5.04 25.52
C ALA A 307 -37.28 -3.66 25.03
N ASP A 308 -38.48 -3.23 25.46
CA ASP A 308 -39.04 -1.94 25.07
C ASP A 308 -38.30 -0.79 25.77
N TYR A 309 -37.84 -0.99 27.01
CA TYR A 309 -36.95 -0.06 27.68
C TYR A 309 -35.60 0.03 26.97
N LEU A 310 -34.95 -1.11 26.66
CA LEU A 310 -33.67 -1.13 25.95
C LEU A 310 -33.76 -0.37 24.63
N SER A 311 -34.81 -0.62 23.83
CA SER A 311 -35.05 0.09 22.57
C SER A 311 -35.21 1.60 22.79
N LYS A 312 -36.01 2.02 23.77
CA LYS A 312 -36.22 3.44 24.09
C LYS A 312 -34.97 4.13 24.62
N TRP A 313 -34.21 3.46 25.48
CA TRP A 313 -32.97 4.01 26.04
C TRP A 313 -31.93 4.21 24.94
N LEU A 314 -31.74 3.22 24.06
CA LEU A 314 -30.82 3.34 22.92
C LEU A 314 -31.29 4.40 21.92
N ALA A 315 -32.58 4.45 21.58
CA ALA A 315 -33.14 5.49 20.70
C ALA A 315 -32.99 6.91 21.28
N ALA A 316 -32.91 7.07 22.61
CA ALA A 316 -32.67 8.37 23.22
C ALA A 316 -31.27 8.94 22.88
N TRP A 317 -30.26 8.08 22.64
CA TRP A 317 -28.95 8.53 22.16
C TRP A 317 -29.05 9.13 20.76
N VAL A 318 -29.83 8.48 19.88
CA VAL A 318 -30.09 8.96 18.53
C VAL A 318 -30.83 10.30 18.58
N GLU A 319 -31.88 10.41 19.39
CA GLU A 319 -32.68 11.63 19.51
C GLU A 319 -31.92 12.80 20.15
N GLU A 320 -30.96 12.52 21.04
CA GLU A 320 -30.14 13.55 21.69
C GLU A 320 -29.01 14.04 20.79
N PHE A 321 -28.27 13.12 20.17
CA PHE A 321 -26.99 13.43 19.55
C PHE A 321 -27.03 13.44 18.03
N GLY A 322 -28.02 12.83 17.39
CA GLY A 322 -28.06 12.67 15.93
C GLY A 322 -27.20 11.50 15.44
N ILE A 323 -27.12 10.42 16.22
CA ILE A 323 -26.39 9.21 15.83
C ILE A 323 -26.94 8.64 14.51
N ASP A 324 -26.06 8.34 13.56
CA ASP A 324 -26.46 7.94 12.20
C ASP A 324 -26.67 6.44 12.06
N GLY A 325 -26.12 5.63 12.97
CA GLY A 325 -26.35 4.20 12.94
C GLY A 325 -25.88 3.43 14.16
N PHE A 326 -26.20 2.14 14.17
CA PHE A 326 -25.74 1.18 15.18
C PHE A 326 -24.98 0.00 14.60
N ARG A 327 -23.96 -0.43 15.31
CA ARG A 327 -23.40 -1.78 15.22
C ARG A 327 -23.99 -2.58 16.37
N ALA A 328 -24.78 -3.60 16.05
CA ALA A 328 -25.43 -4.46 17.03
C ALA A 328 -24.50 -5.61 17.44
N ASP A 329 -24.08 -5.58 18.70
CA ASP A 329 -23.35 -6.65 19.36
C ASP A 329 -24.18 -7.93 19.48
N THR A 330 -23.52 -9.08 19.37
CA THR A 330 -24.11 -10.41 19.61
C THR A 330 -25.49 -10.60 18.96
N ALA A 331 -25.68 -10.10 17.73
CA ALA A 331 -27.00 -9.93 17.12
C ALA A 331 -27.81 -11.26 17.03
N LYS A 332 -27.11 -12.39 16.95
CA LYS A 332 -27.69 -13.74 16.94
C LYS A 332 -28.43 -14.13 18.23
N HIS A 333 -28.15 -13.44 19.33
CA HIS A 333 -28.63 -13.78 20.68
C HIS A 333 -29.89 -13.01 21.10
N VAL A 334 -30.43 -12.16 20.22
CA VAL A 334 -31.66 -11.39 20.45
C VAL A 334 -32.65 -11.66 19.32
N GLU A 335 -33.95 -11.69 19.64
CA GLU A 335 -34.96 -12.01 18.63
C GLU A 335 -35.03 -10.96 17.52
N LEU A 336 -35.16 -11.42 16.28
CA LEU A 336 -35.16 -10.58 15.08
C LEU A 336 -36.22 -9.46 15.11
N ASN A 337 -37.39 -9.72 15.68
CA ASN A 337 -38.42 -8.69 15.80
C ASN A 337 -38.03 -7.57 16.76
N ARG A 338 -37.14 -7.82 17.73
CA ARG A 338 -36.59 -6.79 18.63
C ARG A 338 -35.57 -5.92 17.93
N TRP A 339 -34.73 -6.48 17.06
CA TRP A 339 -33.87 -5.67 16.19
C TRP A 339 -34.67 -4.77 15.24
N LYS A 340 -35.76 -5.29 14.67
CA LYS A 340 -36.68 -4.50 13.85
C LYS A 340 -37.34 -3.38 14.66
N GLN A 341 -37.68 -3.63 15.92
CA GLN A 341 -38.20 -2.62 16.82
C GLN A 341 -37.18 -1.51 17.07
N LEU A 342 -35.92 -1.86 17.40
CA LEU A 342 -34.84 -0.90 17.59
C LEU A 342 -34.62 -0.03 16.34
N LYS A 343 -34.56 -0.66 15.16
CA LYS A 343 -34.43 0.06 13.88
C LYS A 343 -35.52 1.12 13.70
N ASN A 344 -36.78 0.77 13.96
CA ASN A 344 -37.90 1.68 13.80
C ASN A 344 -37.83 2.84 14.80
N ASP A 345 -37.56 2.53 16.07
CA ASP A 345 -37.47 3.53 17.15
C ASP A 345 -36.32 4.52 16.88
N SER A 346 -35.15 4.02 16.49
CA SER A 346 -33.97 4.83 16.15
C SER A 346 -34.16 5.64 14.87
N SER A 347 -34.78 5.08 13.82
CA SER A 347 -35.07 5.84 12.59
C SER A 347 -35.98 7.03 12.88
N ALA A 348 -37.02 6.81 13.69
CA ALA A 348 -37.92 7.89 14.11
C ALA A 348 -37.22 8.90 15.03
N ALA A 349 -36.28 8.46 15.87
CA ALA A 349 -35.46 9.32 16.72
C ALA A 349 -34.53 10.23 15.90
N LEU A 350 -33.87 9.69 14.87
CA LEU A 350 -33.01 10.48 13.99
C LEU A 350 -33.82 11.54 13.24
N GLU A 351 -35.00 11.17 12.75
CA GLU A 351 -35.91 12.13 12.10
C GLU A 351 -36.30 13.27 13.06
N ARG A 352 -36.65 12.96 14.31
CA ARG A 352 -36.94 13.98 15.33
C ARG A 352 -35.72 14.85 15.63
N TRP A 353 -34.53 14.26 15.74
CA TRP A 353 -33.31 15.03 15.94
C TRP A 353 -33.08 16.02 14.79
N ARG A 354 -33.17 15.57 13.54
CA ARG A 354 -33.01 16.43 12.34
C ARG A 354 -34.04 17.57 12.33
N GLN A 355 -35.31 17.27 12.61
CA GLN A 355 -36.39 18.26 12.67
C GLN A 355 -36.18 19.31 13.78
N ASN A 356 -35.69 18.89 14.94
CA ASN A 356 -35.47 19.77 16.09
C ASN A 356 -34.15 20.56 16.00
N ASN A 357 -33.25 20.17 15.11
CA ASN A 357 -31.91 20.75 14.99
C ASN A 357 -31.58 21.24 13.56
N PRO A 358 -32.44 22.00 12.87
CA PRO A 358 -32.26 22.32 11.44
C PRO A 358 -31.01 23.16 11.10
N GLY A 359 -30.30 23.70 12.11
CA GLY A 359 -29.05 24.43 11.94
C GLY A 359 -27.80 23.67 12.36
N LYS A 360 -27.92 22.39 12.77
CA LYS A 360 -26.79 21.54 13.12
C LYS A 360 -26.22 20.87 11.87
N PRO A 361 -24.90 20.61 11.80
CA PRO A 361 -24.32 19.80 10.74
C PRO A 361 -25.02 18.42 10.67
N GLY A 362 -25.24 17.90 9.48
CA GLY A 362 -25.90 16.60 9.27
C GLY A 362 -27.43 16.59 9.41
N ALA A 363 -28.04 17.69 9.85
CA ALA A 363 -29.49 17.77 9.99
C ALA A 363 -30.25 17.76 8.65
N ASP A 364 -29.60 18.18 7.57
CA ASP A 364 -30.13 18.23 6.20
C ASP A 364 -29.83 16.98 5.37
N TRP A 365 -29.09 16.02 5.94
CA TRP A 365 -28.78 14.75 5.27
C TRP A 365 -30.03 13.91 5.03
N THR A 366 -30.00 13.15 3.94
CA THR A 366 -31.13 12.35 3.45
C THR A 366 -30.93 10.86 3.62
N ASP A 367 -29.74 10.41 4.05
CA ASP A 367 -29.51 9.01 4.37
C ASP A 367 -30.35 8.55 5.57
N ASN A 368 -30.76 7.29 5.51
CA ASN A 368 -31.53 6.66 6.57
C ASN A 368 -30.61 6.26 7.73
N PHE A 369 -31.19 6.17 8.94
CA PHE A 369 -30.52 5.55 10.08
C PHE A 369 -30.04 4.16 9.68
N TRP A 370 -28.80 3.80 9.95
CA TRP A 370 -28.18 2.57 9.47
C TRP A 370 -27.93 1.57 10.59
N MET A 371 -28.08 0.27 10.30
CA MET A 371 -27.79 -0.80 11.25
C MET A 371 -26.98 -1.91 10.60
N THR A 372 -25.87 -2.26 11.25
CA THR A 372 -25.10 -3.47 10.95
C THR A 372 -25.09 -4.41 12.14
N GLY A 373 -25.16 -5.72 11.89
CA GLY A 373 -25.15 -6.74 12.94
C GLY A 373 -23.88 -7.56 12.95
N GLU A 374 -23.39 -7.91 14.14
CA GLU A 374 -22.44 -8.99 14.30
C GLU A 374 -23.17 -10.33 14.36
N VAL A 375 -23.10 -11.09 13.27
CA VAL A 375 -23.62 -12.46 13.19
C VAL A 375 -22.45 -13.37 12.83
N TRP A 376 -21.91 -14.09 13.82
CA TRP A 376 -20.67 -14.85 13.67
C TRP A 376 -20.70 -15.80 12.47
N GLY A 377 -19.66 -15.72 11.63
CA GLY A 377 -19.49 -16.56 10.45
C GLY A 377 -20.32 -16.14 9.22
N HIS A 378 -21.00 -14.99 9.27
CA HIS A 378 -21.70 -14.44 8.11
C HIS A 378 -20.72 -13.95 7.04
N GLY A 379 -21.14 -14.01 5.77
CA GLY A 379 -20.31 -13.69 4.60
C GLY A 379 -21.09 -12.82 3.59
N VAL A 380 -20.69 -12.82 2.32
CA VAL A 380 -21.39 -12.03 1.29
C VAL A 380 -22.64 -12.75 0.79
N GLY A 381 -23.68 -12.79 1.61
CA GLY A 381 -24.99 -13.33 1.26
C GLY A 381 -26.13 -12.75 2.11
N LYS A 382 -27.35 -12.77 1.57
CA LYS A 382 -28.54 -12.37 2.32
C LYS A 382 -28.91 -13.39 3.40
N SER A 383 -29.44 -12.88 4.50
CA SER A 383 -30.01 -13.65 5.60
C SER A 383 -31.32 -13.01 6.07
N GLU A 384 -32.01 -13.63 7.02
CA GLU A 384 -33.27 -13.10 7.57
C GLU A 384 -33.13 -11.75 8.29
N TYR A 385 -31.91 -11.38 8.70
CA TYR A 385 -31.61 -10.12 9.37
C TYR A 385 -31.96 -8.89 8.52
N PHE A 386 -31.78 -8.97 7.20
CA PHE A 386 -32.09 -7.86 6.27
C PHE A 386 -33.59 -7.52 6.21
N ASN A 387 -34.47 -8.47 6.54
CA ASN A 387 -35.91 -8.23 6.63
C ASN A 387 -36.35 -7.73 8.03
N ASN A 388 -35.40 -7.68 8.97
CA ASN A 388 -35.61 -7.46 10.39
C ASN A 388 -34.75 -6.31 10.95
N GLY A 389 -34.55 -5.28 10.13
CA GLY A 389 -34.04 -3.98 10.56
C GLY A 389 -32.56 -3.73 10.25
N PHE A 390 -31.81 -4.73 9.80
CA PHE A 390 -30.41 -4.56 9.40
C PHE A 390 -30.30 -4.17 7.93
N ASP A 391 -29.49 -3.16 7.65
CA ASP A 391 -29.11 -2.76 6.29
C ASP A 391 -27.81 -3.46 5.86
N SER A 392 -27.02 -3.89 6.84
CA SER A 392 -25.73 -4.57 6.66
C SER A 392 -25.54 -5.68 7.70
N ILE A 393 -24.67 -6.64 7.39
CA ILE A 393 -24.15 -7.61 8.36
C ILE A 393 -22.63 -7.67 8.19
N ILE A 394 -21.89 -7.87 9.28
CA ILE A 394 -20.43 -8.01 9.24
C ILE A 394 -20.05 -9.25 8.41
N ASN A 395 -19.17 -9.03 7.42
CA ASN A 395 -18.64 -10.07 6.55
C ASN A 395 -17.31 -10.61 7.11
N PHE A 396 -17.37 -11.77 7.74
CA PHE A 396 -16.21 -12.46 8.30
C PHE A 396 -15.33 -13.11 7.23
N SER A 397 -15.87 -13.38 6.04
CA SER A 397 -15.16 -14.14 5.01
C SER A 397 -14.01 -13.37 4.35
N PHE A 398 -14.01 -12.03 4.42
CA PHE A 398 -12.97 -11.21 3.78
C PHE A 398 -11.63 -11.28 4.53
N GLN A 399 -11.62 -11.45 5.85
CA GLN A 399 -10.39 -11.52 6.66
C GLN A 399 -9.45 -12.65 6.20
N ASP A 400 -10.01 -13.73 5.65
CA ASP A 400 -9.28 -14.90 5.14
C ASP A 400 -9.22 -14.97 3.60
N ALA A 401 -9.68 -13.92 2.90
CA ALA A 401 -9.73 -13.90 1.45
C ALA A 401 -8.33 -13.88 0.82
N ASN A 402 -8.19 -14.54 -0.34
CA ASN A 402 -6.93 -14.53 -1.10
C ASN A 402 -6.75 -13.21 -1.86
N ILE A 403 -6.23 -12.20 -1.16
CA ILE A 403 -5.97 -10.86 -1.73
C ILE A 403 -4.86 -10.81 -2.79
N ASN A 404 -4.22 -11.94 -3.13
CA ASN A 404 -3.31 -12.02 -4.27
C ASN A 404 -4.07 -12.12 -5.61
N SER A 405 -5.37 -12.40 -5.60
CA SER A 405 -6.24 -12.47 -6.78
C SER A 405 -7.52 -11.69 -6.54
N LEU A 406 -7.52 -10.42 -6.96
CA LEU A 406 -8.58 -9.47 -6.61
C LEU A 406 -9.83 -9.57 -7.51
N GLU A 407 -9.68 -9.93 -8.79
CA GLU A 407 -10.78 -9.97 -9.76
C GLU A 407 -11.96 -10.80 -9.26
N GLY A 408 -11.71 -12.05 -8.85
CA GLY A 408 -12.78 -12.94 -8.39
C GLY A 408 -13.53 -12.40 -7.18
N ILE A 409 -12.83 -11.67 -6.29
CA ILE A 409 -13.44 -11.06 -5.11
C ILE A 409 -14.24 -9.82 -5.51
N TYR A 410 -13.64 -8.91 -6.27
CA TYR A 410 -14.29 -7.65 -6.65
C TYR A 410 -15.50 -7.86 -7.54
N ALA A 411 -15.41 -8.76 -8.53
CA ALA A 411 -16.55 -9.09 -9.38
C ALA A 411 -17.68 -9.74 -8.58
N ASP A 412 -17.38 -10.71 -7.69
CA ASP A 412 -18.39 -11.36 -6.85
C ASP A 412 -19.11 -10.36 -5.93
N TYR A 413 -18.35 -9.52 -5.23
CA TYR A 413 -18.91 -8.55 -4.28
C TYR A 413 -19.76 -7.50 -5.00
N ALA A 414 -19.25 -6.90 -6.08
CA ALA A 414 -20.03 -5.93 -6.86
C ALA A 414 -21.29 -6.56 -7.46
N SER A 415 -21.21 -7.80 -7.96
CA SER A 415 -22.37 -8.47 -8.56
C SER A 415 -23.47 -8.81 -7.56
N LYS A 416 -23.13 -9.01 -6.28
CA LYS A 416 -24.09 -9.33 -5.22
C LYS A 416 -24.64 -8.09 -4.53
N ILE A 417 -23.75 -7.18 -4.14
CA ILE A 417 -24.07 -5.98 -3.35
C ILE A 417 -24.73 -4.94 -4.26
N ASN A 418 -24.04 -4.52 -5.31
CA ASN A 418 -24.46 -3.37 -6.11
C ASN A 418 -25.59 -3.69 -7.10
N SER A 419 -26.01 -4.96 -7.20
CA SER A 419 -27.19 -5.38 -7.96
C SER A 419 -28.49 -5.37 -7.15
N ASP A 420 -28.40 -5.25 -5.81
CA ASP A 420 -29.55 -5.27 -4.92
C ASP A 420 -29.51 -4.07 -3.96
N PRO A 421 -30.35 -3.04 -4.15
CA PRO A 421 -30.31 -1.82 -3.33
C PRO A 421 -30.72 -2.03 -1.87
N ASN A 422 -31.16 -3.24 -1.48
CA ASN A 422 -31.49 -3.60 -0.11
C ASN A 422 -30.49 -4.63 0.46
N PHE A 423 -29.25 -4.65 -0.05
CA PHE A 423 -28.21 -5.55 0.40
C PHE A 423 -26.88 -4.84 0.53
N ASN A 424 -26.26 -4.97 1.69
CA ASN A 424 -24.91 -4.52 1.94
C ASN A 424 -24.26 -5.43 2.99
N VAL A 425 -22.94 -5.40 3.07
CA VAL A 425 -22.16 -6.07 4.10
C VAL A 425 -21.00 -5.19 4.53
N LEU A 426 -20.52 -5.38 5.75
CA LEU A 426 -19.36 -4.64 6.28
C LEU A 426 -18.14 -5.55 6.33
N SER A 427 -17.19 -5.34 5.40
CA SER A 427 -15.99 -6.18 5.29
C SER A 427 -14.82 -5.58 6.08
N TYR A 428 -13.97 -6.42 6.65
CA TYR A 428 -12.82 -6.01 7.47
C TYR A 428 -11.65 -6.97 7.32
N ILE A 429 -10.44 -6.52 7.70
CA ILE A 429 -9.23 -7.38 7.76
C ILE A 429 -8.77 -7.66 9.19
N SER A 430 -9.03 -6.75 10.12
CA SER A 430 -8.76 -6.90 11.55
C SER A 430 -9.99 -6.64 12.39
N SER A 431 -10.10 -7.32 13.53
CA SER A 431 -11.18 -7.07 14.49
C SER A 431 -10.70 -7.37 15.92
N HIS A 432 -11.36 -6.71 16.86
CA HIS A 432 -11.21 -6.88 18.30
C HIS A 432 -11.57 -8.28 18.84
N ASP A 433 -12.29 -9.11 18.08
CA ASP A 433 -12.76 -10.44 18.50
C ASP A 433 -12.11 -11.61 17.74
N THR A 434 -11.39 -11.32 16.67
CA THR A 434 -10.70 -12.32 15.86
C THR A 434 -9.19 -12.19 16.01
N ARG A 435 -8.57 -11.34 15.20
CA ARG A 435 -7.14 -11.10 15.16
C ARG A 435 -6.83 -9.78 14.44
N LEU A 436 -5.60 -9.30 14.61
CA LEU A 436 -5.02 -8.33 13.70
C LEU A 436 -4.55 -9.05 12.42
N TYR A 437 -4.78 -8.44 11.26
CA TYR A 437 -4.18 -8.90 10.01
C TYR A 437 -2.65 -8.84 10.06
N ASP A 438 -1.96 -9.56 9.18
CA ASP A 438 -0.49 -9.53 9.08
C ASP A 438 0.03 -8.10 8.83
N ARG A 439 0.73 -7.52 9.82
CA ARG A 439 1.22 -6.14 9.78
C ARG A 439 2.21 -5.90 8.64
N SER A 440 2.93 -6.94 8.18
CA SER A 440 3.90 -6.83 7.07
C SER A 440 3.24 -6.68 5.70
N ARG A 441 1.92 -6.91 5.60
CA ARG A 441 1.16 -6.91 4.34
C ARG A 441 0.10 -5.80 4.27
N LEU A 442 0.19 -4.79 5.12
CA LEU A 442 -0.84 -3.76 5.24
C LEU A 442 -0.99 -2.85 4.02
N ILE A 443 0.06 -2.68 3.20
CA ILE A 443 -0.06 -1.98 1.91
C ILE A 443 -0.98 -2.77 0.97
N GLN A 444 -0.70 -4.07 0.80
CA GLN A 444 -1.49 -4.94 -0.07
C GLN A 444 -2.93 -5.09 0.45
N ALA A 445 -3.09 -5.28 1.76
CA ALA A 445 -4.39 -5.43 2.40
C ALA A 445 -5.20 -4.12 2.34
N GLY A 446 -4.57 -2.96 2.54
CA GLY A 446 -5.19 -1.65 2.39
C GLY A 446 -5.68 -1.40 0.96
N THR A 447 -4.86 -1.72 -0.05
CA THR A 447 -5.29 -1.69 -1.46
C THR A 447 -6.51 -2.59 -1.70
N ALA A 448 -6.47 -3.83 -1.18
CA ALA A 448 -7.54 -4.80 -1.37
C ALA A 448 -8.86 -4.39 -0.68
N LEU A 449 -8.78 -3.89 0.55
CA LEU A 449 -9.95 -3.51 1.34
C LEU A 449 -10.55 -2.19 0.86
N LEU A 450 -9.74 -1.14 0.68
CA LEU A 450 -10.26 0.21 0.37
C LEU A 450 -10.87 0.30 -1.04
N LEU A 451 -10.46 -0.58 -1.97
CA LEU A 451 -11.04 -0.68 -3.32
C LEU A 451 -12.16 -1.74 -3.46
N LEU A 452 -12.53 -2.38 -2.35
CA LEU A 452 -13.55 -3.42 -2.31
C LEU A 452 -14.97 -2.83 -2.50
N PRO A 453 -15.82 -3.45 -3.34
CA PRO A 453 -17.25 -3.11 -3.41
C PRO A 453 -17.99 -3.40 -2.10
N GLY A 454 -18.97 -2.56 -1.76
CA GLY A 454 -19.72 -2.61 -0.49
C GLY A 454 -19.03 -1.87 0.65
N GLY A 455 -19.67 -1.82 1.83
CA GLY A 455 -19.14 -1.16 3.01
C GLY A 455 -17.87 -1.83 3.56
N ILE A 456 -16.91 -1.03 4.02
CA ILE A 456 -15.69 -1.53 4.63
C ILE A 456 -15.44 -0.92 6.00
N GLN A 457 -14.67 -1.64 6.81
CA GLN A 457 -14.24 -1.24 8.14
C GLN A 457 -12.71 -1.27 8.22
N THR A 458 -12.13 -0.11 8.54
CA THR A 458 -10.76 0.03 9.01
C THR A 458 -10.78 -0.11 10.54
N PHE A 459 -10.07 -1.11 11.09
CA PHE A 459 -9.91 -1.23 12.53
C PHE A 459 -8.71 -0.40 12.99
N TYR A 460 -8.86 0.38 14.06
CA TYR A 460 -7.85 1.36 14.46
C TYR A 460 -6.44 0.76 14.52
N GLY A 461 -5.51 1.40 13.81
CA GLY A 461 -4.12 1.00 13.69
C GLY A 461 -3.80 0.04 12.55
N ASP A 462 -4.76 -0.39 11.73
CA ASP A 462 -4.49 -1.04 10.45
C ASP A 462 -3.76 -0.10 9.48
N GLU A 463 -4.17 1.17 9.47
CA GLU A 463 -3.60 2.23 8.66
C GLU A 463 -2.18 2.66 9.10
N SER A 464 -1.71 2.22 10.26
CA SER A 464 -0.43 2.67 10.82
C SER A 464 0.44 1.56 11.38
N ALA A 465 0.06 0.30 11.12
CA ALA A 465 0.73 -0.89 11.65
C ALA A 465 0.82 -0.96 13.19
N ARG A 466 -0.23 -0.57 13.92
CA ARG A 466 -0.30 -0.70 15.38
C ARG A 466 0.06 -2.12 15.83
N ALA A 467 0.97 -2.20 16.80
CA ALA A 467 1.47 -3.46 17.31
C ALA A 467 0.43 -4.22 18.14
N PHE A 468 0.54 -5.55 18.15
CA PHE A 468 -0.22 -6.42 19.03
C PHE A 468 0.19 -6.19 20.50
N GLY A 469 -0.79 -6.21 21.40
CA GLY A 469 -0.63 -5.90 22.82
C GLY A 469 -0.48 -7.10 23.74
N GLU A 470 -0.53 -6.81 25.03
CA GLU A 470 -0.52 -7.80 26.11
C GLU A 470 -1.84 -8.61 26.13
N THR A 471 -1.76 -9.91 26.43
CA THR A 471 -2.90 -10.84 26.35
C THR A 471 -3.27 -11.52 27.67
N GLY A 472 -2.28 -11.82 28.51
CA GLY A 472 -2.47 -12.79 29.60
C GLY A 472 -2.92 -14.14 29.03
N SER A 473 -3.87 -14.79 29.71
CA SER A 473 -4.49 -16.04 29.24
C SER A 473 -5.61 -15.87 28.19
N ASP A 474 -5.92 -14.64 27.78
CA ASP A 474 -6.90 -14.30 26.73
C ASP A 474 -6.19 -13.65 25.52
N PRO A 475 -5.87 -14.41 24.46
CA PRO A 475 -5.11 -13.89 23.32
C PRO A 475 -5.82 -12.74 22.60
N GLN A 476 -7.15 -12.66 22.62
CA GLN A 476 -7.88 -11.60 21.92
C GLN A 476 -7.61 -10.22 22.51
N GLN A 477 -7.24 -10.09 23.80
CA GLN A 477 -6.91 -8.80 24.41
C GLN A 477 -5.75 -8.09 23.71
N GLY A 478 -4.81 -8.85 23.14
CA GLY A 478 -3.68 -8.28 22.41
C GLY A 478 -4.11 -7.54 21.13
N THR A 479 -5.28 -7.81 20.58
CA THR A 479 -5.81 -7.04 19.44
C THR A 479 -6.20 -5.60 19.82
N ARG A 480 -6.27 -5.29 21.11
CA ARG A 480 -6.84 -4.04 21.66
C ARG A 480 -5.78 -3.14 22.33
N SER A 481 -4.50 -3.29 21.99
CA SER A 481 -3.43 -2.36 22.45
C SER A 481 -3.76 -0.89 22.19
N SER A 482 -3.15 0.02 22.96
CA SER A 482 -3.27 1.46 22.69
C SER A 482 -2.76 1.82 21.30
N MET A 483 -3.37 2.83 20.69
CA MET A 483 -2.84 3.47 19.49
C MET A 483 -1.48 4.14 19.80
N ASP A 484 -0.47 3.84 18.98
CA ASP A 484 0.87 4.42 19.15
C ASP A 484 1.05 5.67 18.28
N TRP A 485 0.51 6.80 18.77
CA TRP A 485 0.60 8.08 18.09
C TRP A 485 2.03 8.58 17.87
N ASN A 486 3.02 8.06 18.60
CA ASN A 486 4.40 8.51 18.51
C ASN A 486 5.22 7.70 17.49
N ASN A 487 4.78 6.50 17.13
CA ASN A 487 5.50 5.59 16.22
C ASN A 487 4.58 5.02 15.13
N LEU A 488 3.80 5.88 14.47
CA LEU A 488 3.00 5.48 13.32
C LEU A 488 3.90 5.13 12.13
N ASP A 489 3.67 3.99 11.47
CA ASP A 489 4.31 3.67 10.20
C ASP A 489 3.81 4.63 9.10
N GLN A 490 4.66 5.59 8.73
CA GLN A 490 4.32 6.65 7.78
C GLN A 490 4.14 6.13 6.35
N ASN A 491 4.80 5.04 5.98
CA ASN A 491 4.65 4.46 4.65
C ASN A 491 3.27 3.80 4.51
N VAL A 492 2.89 3.00 5.52
CA VAL A 492 1.55 2.41 5.59
C VAL A 492 0.50 3.52 5.65
N LEU A 493 0.67 4.51 6.53
CA LEU A 493 -0.28 5.61 6.69
C LEU A 493 -0.51 6.40 5.41
N SER A 494 0.56 6.82 4.73
CA SER A 494 0.47 7.56 3.47
C SER A 494 -0.28 6.78 2.39
N HIS A 495 -0.04 5.48 2.28
CA HIS A 495 -0.76 4.63 1.35
C HIS A 495 -2.26 4.53 1.67
N TRP A 496 -2.61 4.24 2.93
CA TRP A 496 -4.01 4.14 3.36
C TRP A 496 -4.75 5.48 3.20
N GLN A 497 -4.10 6.61 3.46
CA GLN A 497 -4.66 7.94 3.23
C GLN A 497 -4.96 8.17 1.74
N LYS A 498 -4.03 7.85 0.83
CA LYS A 498 -4.24 8.03 -0.61
C LYS A 498 -5.39 7.19 -1.16
N VAL A 499 -5.42 5.89 -0.84
CA VAL A 499 -6.47 4.98 -1.34
C VAL A 499 -7.81 5.27 -0.64
N GLY A 500 -7.78 5.63 0.64
CA GLY A 500 -8.96 6.03 1.39
C GLY A 500 -9.58 7.33 0.87
N GLN A 501 -8.76 8.34 0.54
CA GLN A 501 -9.22 9.56 -0.15
C GLN A 501 -9.90 9.23 -1.47
N PHE A 502 -9.27 8.38 -2.27
CA PHE A 502 -9.84 7.97 -3.55
C PHE A 502 -11.21 7.31 -3.37
N ARG A 503 -11.36 6.38 -2.43
CA ARG A 503 -12.66 5.79 -2.09
C ARG A 503 -13.69 6.85 -1.64
N ASN A 504 -13.28 7.80 -0.81
CA ASN A 504 -14.17 8.84 -0.31
C ASN A 504 -14.61 9.84 -1.40
N ASN A 505 -13.75 10.08 -2.40
CA ASN A 505 -14.04 10.96 -3.52
C ASN A 505 -14.91 10.28 -4.59
N HIS A 506 -14.89 8.95 -4.64
CA HIS A 506 -15.54 8.17 -5.69
C HIS A 506 -16.51 7.14 -5.12
N ILE A 507 -17.79 7.51 -5.08
CA ILE A 507 -18.90 6.62 -4.67
C ILE A 507 -18.93 5.32 -5.48
N SER A 508 -18.44 5.36 -6.73
CA SER A 508 -18.33 4.21 -7.61
C SER A 508 -17.41 3.11 -7.10
N VAL A 509 -16.44 3.41 -6.22
CA VAL A 509 -15.50 2.42 -5.70
C VAL A 509 -16.23 1.32 -4.92
N GLY A 510 -17.06 1.71 -3.95
CA GLY A 510 -17.87 0.81 -3.14
C GLY A 510 -19.22 0.48 -3.76
N ALA A 511 -19.96 1.49 -4.23
CA ALA A 511 -21.36 1.36 -4.67
C ALA A 511 -21.53 1.11 -6.17
N GLY A 512 -20.46 1.22 -6.96
CA GLY A 512 -20.50 1.16 -8.42
C GLY A 512 -20.40 -0.26 -9.00
N SER A 513 -20.80 -0.38 -10.26
CA SER A 513 -20.56 -1.58 -11.07
C SER A 513 -19.06 -1.86 -11.25
N HIS A 514 -18.71 -3.13 -11.42
CA HIS A 514 -17.33 -3.61 -11.62
C HIS A 514 -17.18 -4.15 -13.04
N GLU A 515 -16.08 -3.79 -13.72
CA GLU A 515 -15.73 -4.34 -15.04
C GLU A 515 -14.21 -4.47 -15.18
N LYS A 516 -13.71 -5.69 -15.43
CA LYS A 516 -12.29 -5.92 -15.73
C LYS A 516 -11.91 -5.40 -17.12
N ILE A 517 -10.76 -4.74 -17.21
CA ILE A 517 -10.16 -4.24 -18.47
C ILE A 517 -8.96 -5.09 -18.88
N SER A 518 -8.07 -5.44 -17.94
CA SER A 518 -6.84 -6.22 -18.22
C SER A 518 -6.44 -7.10 -17.04
N ASP A 519 -5.79 -8.23 -17.31
CA ASP A 519 -5.22 -9.13 -16.30
C ASP A 519 -3.82 -8.71 -15.83
N THR A 520 -3.02 -8.05 -16.68
CA THR A 520 -1.63 -7.66 -16.33
C THR A 520 -1.23 -6.35 -17.01
N PRO A 521 -0.89 -5.30 -16.22
CA PRO A 521 -1.23 -5.17 -14.80
C PRO A 521 -2.75 -5.25 -14.61
N TYR A 522 -3.20 -5.74 -13.45
CA TYR A 522 -4.63 -5.94 -13.19
C TYR A 522 -5.35 -4.59 -13.23
N THR A 523 -6.22 -4.42 -14.22
CA THR A 523 -6.87 -3.14 -14.52
C THR A 523 -8.38 -3.33 -14.56
N PHE A 524 -9.13 -2.44 -13.91
CA PHE A 524 -10.57 -2.49 -13.88
C PHE A 524 -11.21 -1.09 -13.85
N LYS A 525 -12.48 -1.03 -14.24
CA LYS A 525 -13.35 0.13 -14.12
C LYS A 525 -14.29 0.00 -12.93
N ARG A 526 -14.63 1.14 -12.32
CA ARG A 526 -15.84 1.31 -11.51
C ARG A 526 -16.74 2.36 -12.13
N ALA A 527 -18.05 2.13 -12.14
CA ALA A 527 -19.01 3.10 -12.65
C ALA A 527 -20.30 3.12 -11.83
N TYR A 528 -20.74 4.32 -11.45
CA TYR A 528 -21.97 4.59 -10.72
C TYR A 528 -22.80 5.62 -11.47
N SER A 529 -24.08 5.33 -11.63
CA SER A 529 -25.08 6.19 -12.25
C SER A 529 -26.42 5.96 -11.55
N LYS A 530 -26.73 6.80 -10.56
CA LYS A 530 -27.97 6.72 -9.77
C LYS A 530 -28.25 8.07 -9.11
N ASP A 531 -29.53 8.42 -8.97
CA ASP A 531 -29.99 9.62 -8.27
C ASP A 531 -29.34 10.93 -8.76
N GLY A 532 -29.02 10.99 -10.06
CA GLY A 532 -28.38 12.14 -10.71
C GLY A 532 -26.88 12.27 -10.48
N ILE A 533 -26.25 11.28 -9.82
CA ILE A 533 -24.81 11.21 -9.61
C ILE A 533 -24.20 10.28 -10.66
N GLU A 534 -23.22 10.80 -11.39
CA GLU A 534 -22.37 10.06 -12.32
C GLU A 534 -20.94 10.05 -11.77
N ASP A 535 -20.36 8.87 -11.56
CA ASP A 535 -18.99 8.72 -11.09
C ASP A 535 -18.33 7.51 -11.73
N LYS A 536 -17.11 7.68 -12.24
CA LYS A 536 -16.36 6.66 -12.96
C LYS A 536 -14.88 6.78 -12.64
N VAL A 537 -14.24 5.64 -12.44
CA VAL A 537 -12.79 5.55 -12.26
C VAL A 537 -12.21 4.33 -12.96
N VAL A 538 -10.92 4.39 -13.28
CA VAL A 538 -10.12 3.24 -13.72
C VAL A 538 -8.98 3.03 -12.74
N VAL A 539 -8.76 1.79 -12.32
CA VAL A 539 -7.73 1.44 -11.33
C VAL A 539 -6.80 0.39 -11.91
N VAL A 540 -5.50 0.58 -11.72
CA VAL A 540 -4.45 -0.35 -12.10
C VAL A 540 -3.68 -0.78 -10.87
N VAL A 541 -3.59 -2.10 -10.63
CA VAL A 541 -2.87 -2.71 -9.51
C VAL A 541 -1.69 -3.53 -10.03
N GLY A 542 -0.52 -3.35 -9.42
CA GLY A 542 0.70 -4.08 -9.78
C GLY A 542 1.40 -3.54 -11.04
N ALA A 543 1.21 -2.26 -11.37
CA ALA A 543 1.91 -1.60 -12.46
C ALA A 543 3.38 -1.32 -12.10
N SER A 544 4.25 -1.28 -13.11
CA SER A 544 5.66 -0.87 -12.97
C SER A 544 6.13 -0.10 -14.21
N GLY A 545 7.03 0.87 -14.02
CA GLY A 545 7.48 1.75 -15.09
C GLY A 545 6.36 2.57 -15.73
N SER A 546 6.63 3.19 -16.87
CA SER A 546 5.59 3.90 -17.64
C SER A 546 4.56 2.89 -18.15
N THR A 547 3.34 2.96 -17.64
CA THR A 547 2.26 2.00 -17.92
C THR A 547 1.20 2.65 -18.78
N SER A 548 0.94 2.07 -19.97
CA SER A 548 -0.13 2.47 -20.87
C SER A 548 -1.43 1.76 -20.50
N VAL A 549 -2.52 2.52 -20.33
CA VAL A 549 -3.79 2.05 -19.78
C VAL A 549 -4.92 2.41 -20.73
N ASN A 550 -5.76 1.42 -21.09
CA ASN A 550 -6.98 1.66 -21.84
C ASN A 550 -8.06 2.20 -20.92
N VAL A 551 -8.52 3.41 -21.21
CA VAL A 551 -9.53 4.12 -20.42
C VAL A 551 -10.78 4.47 -21.24
N ALA A 552 -10.86 4.04 -22.50
CA ALA A 552 -11.94 4.40 -23.43
C ALA A 552 -13.35 4.07 -22.91
N ALA A 553 -13.47 3.00 -22.09
CA ALA A 553 -14.73 2.57 -21.50
C ALA A 553 -15.21 3.46 -20.33
N ALA A 554 -14.36 4.34 -19.80
CA ALA A 554 -14.65 5.26 -18.71
C ALA A 554 -14.60 6.72 -19.17
N PHE A 555 -13.56 7.08 -19.94
CA PHE A 555 -13.23 8.45 -20.32
C PHE A 555 -13.01 8.52 -21.85
N PRO A 556 -13.78 9.35 -22.58
CA PRO A 556 -13.59 9.53 -24.02
C PRO A 556 -12.31 10.31 -24.34
N ASP A 557 -11.86 10.24 -25.59
CA ASP A 557 -10.73 11.04 -26.10
C ASP A 557 -10.91 12.54 -25.83
N GLY A 558 -9.82 13.22 -25.48
CA GLY A 558 -9.81 14.62 -25.09
C GLY A 558 -10.11 14.88 -23.61
N THR A 559 -10.56 13.86 -22.86
CA THR A 559 -10.80 14.00 -21.41
C THR A 559 -9.47 14.20 -20.68
N MET A 560 -9.39 15.22 -19.81
CA MET A 560 -8.30 15.34 -18.84
C MET A 560 -8.53 14.31 -17.73
N VAL A 561 -7.53 13.49 -17.45
CA VAL A 561 -7.55 12.52 -16.36
C VAL A 561 -6.36 12.73 -15.44
N ARG A 562 -6.53 12.32 -14.20
CA ARG A 562 -5.51 12.43 -13.15
C ARG A 562 -5.28 11.07 -12.52
N ASP A 563 -4.04 10.70 -12.29
CA ASP A 563 -3.72 9.66 -11.31
C ASP A 563 -3.74 10.29 -9.92
N SER A 564 -4.79 10.03 -9.14
CA SER A 564 -4.97 10.59 -7.80
C SER A 564 -3.89 10.14 -6.81
N TYR A 565 -3.20 9.02 -7.08
CA TYR A 565 -2.17 8.49 -6.20
C TYR A 565 -0.86 9.29 -6.28
N THR A 566 -0.47 9.72 -7.49
CA THR A 566 0.74 10.53 -7.74
C THR A 566 0.45 12.01 -7.93
N GLY A 567 -0.78 12.36 -8.30
CA GLY A 567 -1.21 13.70 -8.66
C GLY A 567 -0.95 14.11 -10.11
N ASN A 568 -0.34 13.24 -10.92
CA ASN A 568 -0.03 13.53 -12.32
C ASN A 568 -1.29 13.56 -13.19
N GLU A 569 -1.29 14.42 -14.21
CA GLU A 569 -2.42 14.60 -15.13
C GLU A 569 -1.98 14.34 -16.58
N THR A 570 -2.92 13.86 -17.41
CA THR A 570 -2.72 13.69 -18.85
C THR A 570 -4.06 13.69 -19.59
N ILE A 571 -4.03 13.78 -20.91
CA ILE A 571 -5.22 13.78 -21.77
C ILE A 571 -5.38 12.41 -22.41
N VAL A 572 -6.62 11.90 -22.43
CA VAL A 572 -6.96 10.66 -23.15
C VAL A 572 -6.78 10.86 -24.66
N SER A 573 -6.01 9.98 -25.29
CA SER A 573 -5.80 10.01 -26.75
C SER A 573 -5.82 8.59 -27.31
N GLY A 574 -6.68 8.33 -28.30
CA GLY A 574 -6.85 6.99 -28.88
C GLY A 574 -7.37 5.97 -27.87
N GLY A 575 -8.11 6.41 -26.86
CA GLY A 575 -8.61 5.60 -25.75
C GLY A 575 -7.57 5.25 -24.68
N MET A 576 -6.34 5.76 -24.80
CA MET A 576 -5.21 5.37 -23.96
C MET A 576 -4.66 6.56 -23.15
N VAL A 577 -4.06 6.24 -22.00
CA VAL A 577 -3.26 7.16 -21.18
C VAL A 577 -2.02 6.46 -20.65
N SER A 578 -0.96 7.22 -20.33
CA SER A 578 0.27 6.66 -19.77
C SER A 578 0.61 7.34 -18.44
N PHE A 579 0.80 6.54 -17.40
CA PHE A 579 1.24 7.00 -16.08
C PHE A 579 2.39 6.15 -15.56
N THR A 580 3.29 6.76 -14.78
CA THR A 580 4.21 6.01 -13.91
C THR A 580 3.50 5.78 -12.58
N PRO A 581 3.34 4.53 -12.11
CA PRO A 581 2.64 4.24 -10.87
C PRO A 581 3.39 4.81 -9.66
N GLY A 582 2.67 5.01 -8.57
CA GLY A 582 3.29 5.33 -7.29
C GLY A 582 4.14 4.16 -6.76
N GLU A 583 4.83 4.40 -5.64
CA GLU A 583 5.79 3.48 -5.01
C GLU A 583 5.24 2.07 -4.71
N ASN A 584 3.92 1.91 -4.64
CA ASN A 584 3.23 0.65 -4.36
C ASN A 584 2.58 0.02 -5.61
N GLY A 585 2.96 0.44 -6.83
CA GLY A 585 2.49 -0.14 -8.08
C GLY A 585 1.01 0.12 -8.38
N LEU A 586 0.46 1.22 -7.86
CA LEU A 586 -0.95 1.60 -8.00
C LEU A 586 -1.08 2.84 -8.89
N ILE A 587 -2.09 2.84 -9.77
CA ILE A 587 -2.54 3.99 -10.55
C ILE A 587 -4.05 4.12 -10.32
N LEU A 588 -4.50 5.29 -9.87
CA LEU A 588 -5.89 5.57 -9.51
C LEU A 588 -6.43 6.68 -10.40
N ILE A 589 -6.98 6.31 -11.56
CA ILE A 589 -7.36 7.25 -12.62
C ILE A 589 -8.78 7.78 -12.37
N GLU A 590 -8.87 9.08 -12.14
CA GLU A 590 -10.09 9.87 -12.03
C GLU A 590 -10.15 10.92 -13.15
N GLN A 591 -11.34 11.51 -13.37
CA GLN A 591 -11.45 12.67 -14.25
C GLN A 591 -10.75 13.87 -13.59
N GLY A 592 -9.80 14.48 -14.31
CA GLY A 592 -9.08 15.68 -13.88
C GLY A 592 -9.93 16.95 -14.06
N ALA A 593 -9.38 18.08 -13.62
CA ALA A 593 -10.05 19.37 -13.82
C ALA A 593 -10.25 19.63 -15.33
N GLU A 594 -11.46 20.06 -15.71
CA GLU A 594 -11.74 20.38 -17.10
C GLU A 594 -10.74 21.43 -17.60
N THR A 595 -9.92 21.05 -18.58
CA THR A 595 -9.03 22.00 -19.23
C THR A 595 -9.86 22.97 -20.06
N LYS A 596 -9.54 24.26 -19.95
CA LYS A 596 -10.08 25.28 -20.85
C LYS A 596 -9.20 25.54 -22.06
N LEU A 597 -8.03 24.91 -22.12
CA LEU A 597 -7.15 25.00 -23.28
C LEU A 597 -7.81 24.30 -24.48
N PRO A 598 -7.43 24.67 -25.72
CA PRO A 598 -7.90 23.97 -26.91
C PRO A 598 -7.59 22.47 -26.84
N ILE A 599 -8.50 21.63 -27.30
CA ILE A 599 -8.32 20.18 -27.33
C ILE A 599 -8.11 19.76 -28.77
N LEU A 600 -7.01 19.05 -29.03
CA LEU A 600 -6.58 18.65 -30.36
C LEU A 600 -6.43 17.14 -30.42
N SER A 601 -7.04 16.48 -31.40
CA SER A 601 -6.71 15.09 -31.70
C SER A 601 -6.85 14.73 -33.17
N ALA A 602 -6.37 13.53 -33.54
CA ALA A 602 -6.49 12.96 -34.88
C ALA A 602 -6.99 11.52 -34.80
N SER A 603 -7.83 11.12 -35.76
CA SER A 603 -8.37 9.77 -35.87
C SER A 603 -8.15 9.23 -37.29
N PRO A 604 -7.38 8.14 -37.48
CA PRO A 604 -6.62 7.42 -36.45
C PRO A 604 -5.47 8.25 -35.86
N ALA A 605 -5.07 7.93 -34.62
CA ALA A 605 -4.04 8.66 -33.88
C ALA A 605 -2.63 8.14 -34.22
N GLY A 606 -2.11 8.45 -35.42
CA GLY A 606 -0.84 7.91 -35.91
C GLY A 606 -0.92 6.43 -36.30
N GLY A 607 0.24 5.83 -36.62
CA GLY A 607 0.39 4.40 -36.89
C GLY A 607 0.87 4.05 -38.30
N THR A 608 0.84 2.77 -38.66
CA THR A 608 1.18 2.31 -40.02
C THR A 608 -0.07 2.15 -40.88
N PHE A 609 0.06 2.38 -42.18
CA PHE A 609 -0.98 2.08 -43.16
C PHE A 609 -0.38 1.50 -44.45
N LYS A 610 -1.14 0.63 -45.13
CA LYS A 610 -0.71 -0.04 -46.39
C LYS A 610 -1.60 0.29 -47.58
N THR A 611 -2.68 1.03 -47.37
CA THR A 611 -3.50 1.55 -48.46
C THR A 611 -2.74 2.62 -49.23
N GLU A 612 -3.15 2.87 -50.49
CA GLU A 612 -2.56 3.95 -51.29
C GLU A 612 -2.69 5.30 -50.57
N THR A 613 -3.83 5.53 -49.89
CA THR A 613 -4.07 6.69 -49.06
C THR A 613 -4.62 6.32 -47.68
N LEU A 614 -4.38 7.15 -46.68
CA LEU A 614 -4.99 7.11 -45.35
C LEU A 614 -5.79 8.39 -45.12
N THR A 615 -7.07 8.24 -44.76
CA THR A 615 -7.90 9.37 -44.34
C THR A 615 -7.76 9.60 -42.83
N ILE A 616 -7.41 10.82 -42.43
CA ILE A 616 -7.27 11.24 -41.03
C ILE A 616 -8.31 12.31 -40.74
N LYS A 617 -9.15 12.11 -39.72
CA LYS A 617 -10.06 13.12 -39.20
C LYS A 617 -9.40 13.91 -38.07
N LEU A 618 -9.22 15.21 -38.27
CA LEU A 618 -8.79 16.13 -37.23
C LEU A 618 -9.98 16.52 -36.36
N LEU A 619 -9.78 16.52 -35.05
CA LEU A 619 -10.77 16.90 -34.05
C LEU A 619 -10.25 18.12 -33.30
N LEU A 620 -11.14 19.09 -33.09
CA LEU A 620 -10.85 20.32 -32.37
C LEU A 620 -12.02 20.64 -31.44
N ASP A 621 -11.72 20.89 -30.17
CA ASP A 621 -12.68 21.46 -29.23
C ASP A 621 -12.06 22.65 -28.48
N LYS A 622 -12.92 23.50 -27.91
CA LYS A 622 -12.56 24.71 -27.14
C LYS A 622 -11.70 25.74 -27.88
N ALA A 623 -11.62 25.67 -29.21
CA ALA A 623 -11.17 26.75 -30.08
C ALA A 623 -11.95 26.76 -31.40
N ALA A 624 -12.05 27.93 -32.03
CA ALA A 624 -12.81 28.10 -33.27
C ALA A 624 -12.11 27.44 -34.48
N SER A 625 -10.78 27.41 -34.47
CA SER A 625 -9.94 26.85 -35.53
C SER A 625 -8.58 26.45 -34.97
N GLY A 626 -7.92 25.50 -35.64
CA GLY A 626 -6.54 25.11 -35.37
C GLY A 626 -5.69 25.24 -36.63
N LYS A 627 -4.41 24.89 -36.53
CA LYS A 627 -3.48 24.79 -37.65
C LYS A 627 -2.74 23.46 -37.63
N TYR A 628 -2.35 22.95 -38.80
CA TYR A 628 -1.58 21.72 -38.91
C TYR A 628 -0.46 21.79 -39.94
N THR A 629 0.54 20.92 -39.78
CA THR A 629 1.60 20.60 -40.74
C THR A 629 1.71 19.09 -40.89
N LEU A 630 2.14 18.59 -42.05
CA LEU A 630 2.33 17.16 -42.33
C LEU A 630 3.82 16.75 -42.43
N ASP A 631 4.71 17.74 -42.47
CA ASP A 631 6.17 17.58 -42.58
C ASP A 631 6.88 17.68 -41.22
N GLY A 632 6.13 17.78 -40.11
CA GLY A 632 6.67 17.92 -38.76
C GLY A 632 7.19 19.32 -38.40
N THR A 633 7.06 20.31 -39.28
CA THR A 633 7.43 21.72 -38.97
C THR A 633 6.46 22.35 -37.96
N ASP A 634 6.82 23.51 -37.39
CA ASP A 634 5.97 24.19 -36.39
C ASP A 634 4.57 24.53 -36.98
N PRO A 635 3.48 23.95 -36.43
CA PRO A 635 2.13 24.14 -36.95
C PRO A 635 1.58 25.56 -36.82
N ARG A 636 2.22 26.48 -36.08
CA ARG A 636 1.77 27.89 -35.97
C ARG A 636 1.69 28.62 -37.31
N GLN A 637 2.54 28.23 -38.25
CA GLN A 637 2.57 28.75 -39.63
C GLN A 637 1.95 27.76 -40.62
N GLY A 638 1.25 26.74 -40.12
CA GLY A 638 0.63 25.68 -40.90
C GLY A 638 -0.73 26.05 -41.50
N ILE A 639 -1.41 25.04 -42.02
CA ILE A 639 -2.70 25.15 -42.70
C ILE A 639 -3.82 25.18 -41.66
N GLU A 640 -4.76 26.12 -41.79
CA GLU A 640 -5.92 26.20 -40.88
C GLU A 640 -6.88 25.02 -41.06
N PHE A 641 -7.46 24.56 -39.95
CA PHE A 641 -8.50 23.54 -39.93
C PHE A 641 -9.58 23.84 -38.89
N THR A 642 -10.75 23.22 -39.06
CA THR A 642 -11.87 23.26 -38.09
C THR A 642 -12.22 21.85 -37.63
N ASP A 643 -13.00 21.72 -36.57
CA ASP A 643 -13.40 20.41 -36.06
C ASP A 643 -14.00 19.51 -37.16
N GLY A 644 -13.53 18.27 -37.21
CA GLY A 644 -13.96 17.28 -38.19
C GLY A 644 -13.29 17.36 -39.57
N THR A 645 -12.30 18.22 -39.77
CA THR A 645 -11.53 18.31 -41.04
C THR A 645 -10.94 16.95 -41.41
N LEU A 646 -11.10 16.53 -42.67
CA LEU A 646 -10.52 15.29 -43.20
C LEU A 646 -9.27 15.58 -44.02
N LEU A 647 -8.16 14.90 -43.70
CA LEU A 647 -6.92 14.89 -44.46
C LEU A 647 -6.77 13.57 -45.19
N SER A 648 -6.18 13.58 -46.37
CA SER A 648 -5.71 12.37 -47.06
C SER A 648 -4.19 12.44 -47.16
N ILE A 649 -3.50 11.41 -46.68
CA ILE A 649 -2.05 11.25 -46.81
C ILE A 649 -1.74 9.96 -47.57
N GLY A 650 -0.54 9.81 -48.11
CA GLY A 650 -0.06 8.53 -48.62
C GLY A 650 0.14 8.42 -50.13
N GLU A 651 -0.58 9.18 -50.97
CA GLU A 651 -0.50 9.04 -52.45
C GLU A 651 0.94 9.16 -52.97
N ASP A 652 1.68 10.16 -52.48
CA ASP A 652 3.06 10.45 -52.87
C ASP A 652 4.14 9.85 -51.93
N MET A 653 3.73 9.13 -50.88
CA MET A 653 4.68 8.54 -49.94
C MET A 653 5.32 7.26 -50.53
N SER A 654 6.63 7.14 -50.38
CA SER A 654 7.38 5.90 -50.57
C SER A 654 7.10 4.91 -49.44
N PHE A 655 7.40 3.63 -49.64
CA PHE A 655 7.32 2.66 -48.56
C PHE A 655 8.38 2.95 -47.48
N ASP A 656 8.01 2.71 -46.23
CA ASP A 656 8.71 3.09 -45.00
C ASP A 656 8.86 4.59 -44.77
N GLU A 657 8.29 5.42 -45.65
CA GLU A 657 8.25 6.87 -45.44
C GLU A 657 7.33 7.22 -44.27
N VAL A 658 7.80 8.15 -43.42
CA VAL A 658 7.08 8.65 -42.26
C VAL A 658 6.62 10.08 -42.53
N THR A 659 5.31 10.32 -42.45
CA THR A 659 4.71 11.66 -42.39
C THR A 659 4.46 12.03 -40.93
N THR A 660 4.72 13.28 -40.57
CA THR A 660 4.53 13.77 -39.19
C THR A 660 3.46 14.87 -39.17
N LEU A 661 2.27 14.52 -38.71
CA LEU A 661 1.20 15.48 -38.45
C LEU A 661 1.48 16.22 -37.14
N ARG A 662 1.58 17.55 -37.18
CA ARG A 662 1.56 18.38 -35.97
C ARG A 662 0.34 19.28 -36.00
N LEU A 663 -0.32 19.41 -34.85
CA LEU A 663 -1.50 20.23 -34.63
C LEU A 663 -1.17 21.37 -33.68
N TYR A 664 -1.86 22.49 -33.87
CA TYR A 664 -1.83 23.70 -33.06
C TYR A 664 -3.24 24.25 -32.91
N ALA A 665 -3.59 24.76 -31.74
CA ALA A 665 -4.73 25.65 -31.57
C ALA A 665 -4.45 26.58 -30.40
N GLU A 666 -5.08 27.75 -30.46
CA GLU A 666 -5.02 28.75 -29.40
C GLU A 666 -6.42 29.29 -29.11
N ASN A 667 -6.65 29.62 -27.84
CA ASN A 667 -7.80 30.38 -27.39
C ASN A 667 -7.34 31.39 -26.31
N GLU A 668 -8.29 32.07 -25.66
CA GLU A 668 -8.00 33.07 -24.63
C GLU A 668 -7.27 32.50 -23.39
N GLU A 669 -7.37 31.19 -23.16
CA GLU A 669 -6.82 30.51 -21.99
C GLU A 669 -5.42 29.95 -22.26
N GLY A 670 -5.04 29.81 -23.55
CA GLY A 670 -3.68 29.46 -23.95
C GLY A 670 -3.60 28.64 -25.23
N VAL A 671 -2.52 27.87 -25.35
CA VAL A 671 -2.11 27.17 -26.56
C VAL A 671 -2.04 25.66 -26.29
N SER A 672 -2.51 24.87 -27.24
CA SER A 672 -2.31 23.42 -27.28
C SER A 672 -1.60 23.01 -28.57
N THR A 673 -0.79 21.96 -28.46
CA THR A 673 -0.16 21.31 -29.62
C THR A 673 -0.24 19.80 -29.48
N GLN A 674 -0.29 19.10 -30.61
CA GLN A 674 -0.26 17.63 -30.65
C GLN A 674 0.59 17.15 -31.83
N GLN A 675 1.13 15.94 -31.75
CA GLN A 675 1.92 15.34 -32.82
C GLN A 675 1.56 13.87 -33.02
N TYR A 676 1.45 13.46 -34.28
CA TYR A 676 1.21 12.08 -34.71
C TYR A 676 2.16 11.72 -35.85
N GLN A 677 2.63 10.47 -35.89
CA GLN A 677 3.43 9.94 -37.00
C GLN A 677 2.68 8.86 -37.74
N TYR A 678 2.76 8.89 -39.07
CA TYR A 678 2.14 7.90 -39.95
C TYR A 678 3.18 7.33 -40.88
N THR A 679 3.32 6.00 -40.92
CA THR A 679 4.27 5.33 -41.80
C THR A 679 3.52 4.58 -42.89
N LYS A 680 3.83 4.87 -44.17
CA LYS A 680 3.31 4.08 -45.29
C LYS A 680 4.16 2.83 -45.43
N LYS A 681 3.55 1.65 -45.37
CA LYS A 681 4.24 0.36 -45.54
C LYS A 681 3.92 -0.23 -46.91
N ASP A 682 4.82 -1.05 -47.44
CA ASP A 682 4.59 -1.75 -48.71
C ASP A 682 3.35 -2.66 -48.61
N PRO A 683 2.30 -2.46 -49.43
CA PRO A 683 1.14 -3.35 -49.46
C PRO A 683 1.48 -4.79 -49.88
N ASN A 684 2.61 -5.02 -50.54
CA ASN A 684 3.08 -6.34 -50.95
C ASN A 684 4.04 -6.98 -49.91
N ALA A 685 4.47 -6.22 -48.90
CA ALA A 685 5.12 -6.77 -47.73
C ALA A 685 4.08 -7.53 -46.90
N GLY A 686 4.33 -8.82 -46.74
CA GLY A 686 3.48 -9.74 -46.00
C GLY A 686 4.27 -10.44 -44.91
N LEU A 687 3.56 -11.07 -44.00
CA LEU A 687 4.14 -11.80 -42.89
C LEU A 687 4.32 -13.27 -43.31
N THR A 688 5.58 -13.69 -43.52
CA THR A 688 5.89 -15.11 -43.78
C THR A 688 6.03 -15.84 -42.45
N ILE A 689 5.30 -16.94 -42.30
CA ILE A 689 5.36 -17.79 -41.11
C ILE A 689 5.87 -19.16 -41.51
N HIS A 690 6.95 -19.61 -40.87
CA HIS A 690 7.52 -20.94 -41.04
C HIS A 690 7.17 -21.81 -39.82
N PHE A 691 6.80 -23.07 -40.06
CA PHE A 691 6.36 -24.02 -39.05
C PHE A 691 7.01 -25.38 -39.27
N LYS A 692 7.69 -25.89 -38.24
CA LYS A 692 8.25 -27.25 -38.23
C LYS A 692 7.14 -28.21 -37.82
N LYS A 693 6.69 -29.01 -38.77
CA LYS A 693 5.56 -29.92 -38.59
C LYS A 693 5.91 -31.01 -37.56
N PRO A 694 5.12 -31.19 -36.48
CA PRO A 694 5.31 -32.32 -35.57
C PRO A 694 5.19 -33.66 -36.30
N ALA A 695 5.91 -34.67 -35.81
CA ALA A 695 5.95 -36.00 -36.44
C ALA A 695 4.57 -36.67 -36.52
N ASP A 696 3.67 -36.37 -35.58
CA ASP A 696 2.32 -36.93 -35.49
C ASP A 696 1.24 -36.10 -36.21
N TRP A 697 1.60 -35.03 -36.91
CA TRP A 697 0.68 -34.17 -37.67
C TRP A 697 0.62 -34.51 -39.16
N GLY A 698 -0.57 -34.38 -39.75
CA GLY A 698 -0.76 -34.29 -41.20
C GLY A 698 -0.29 -32.93 -41.77
N ASN A 699 -0.58 -32.65 -43.05
CA ASN A 699 -0.19 -31.38 -43.69
C ASN A 699 -0.73 -30.17 -42.90
N PRO A 700 0.12 -29.20 -42.55
CA PRO A 700 -0.29 -28.05 -41.76
C PRO A 700 -1.03 -26.99 -42.58
N TYR A 701 -1.93 -26.29 -41.92
CA TYR A 701 -2.68 -25.13 -42.38
C TYR A 701 -2.50 -23.99 -41.39
N LEU A 702 -2.54 -22.75 -41.88
CA LEU A 702 -2.38 -21.55 -41.06
C LEU A 702 -3.70 -20.82 -40.91
N TYR A 703 -4.30 -20.85 -39.72
CA TYR A 703 -5.40 -19.94 -39.37
C TYR A 703 -4.82 -18.64 -38.82
N TYR A 704 -5.27 -17.49 -39.32
CA TYR A 704 -4.79 -16.19 -38.86
C TYR A 704 -5.93 -15.20 -38.64
N TYR A 705 -5.78 -14.34 -37.64
CA TYR A 705 -6.75 -13.30 -37.26
C TYR A 705 -6.10 -12.13 -36.51
N GLY A 706 -6.84 -11.06 -36.28
CA GLY A 706 -6.32 -9.87 -35.62
C GLY A 706 -5.23 -9.17 -36.45
N THR A 707 -5.33 -9.21 -37.77
CA THR A 707 -4.30 -8.68 -38.67
C THR A 707 -4.20 -7.15 -38.60
N SER A 708 -2.99 -6.60 -38.68
CA SER A 708 -2.74 -5.17 -38.86
C SER A 708 -1.77 -4.92 -40.02
N PRO A 709 -2.12 -4.13 -41.04
CA PRO A 709 -3.45 -3.59 -41.33
C PRO A 709 -4.51 -4.68 -41.46
N LYS A 710 -5.78 -4.32 -41.20
CA LYS A 710 -6.89 -5.29 -41.24
C LYS A 710 -7.13 -5.78 -42.67
N ILE A 711 -6.99 -7.09 -42.90
CA ILE A 711 -7.34 -7.76 -44.17
C ILE A 711 -8.49 -8.75 -43.98
N ALA A 712 -8.93 -9.38 -45.07
CA ALA A 712 -9.87 -10.49 -45.01
C ALA A 712 -9.21 -11.72 -44.35
N GLU A 713 -9.82 -12.23 -43.28
CA GLU A 713 -9.30 -13.36 -42.50
C GLU A 713 -10.03 -14.66 -42.90
N PRO A 714 -9.34 -15.81 -42.99
CA PRO A 714 -9.97 -17.08 -43.29
C PRO A 714 -10.88 -17.50 -42.14
N THR A 715 -11.96 -18.22 -42.42
CA THR A 715 -12.67 -18.98 -41.38
C THR A 715 -11.82 -20.16 -40.94
N TRP A 716 -12.12 -20.74 -39.77
CA TRP A 716 -11.46 -21.95 -39.31
C TRP A 716 -11.46 -23.05 -40.39
N ALA A 717 -12.60 -23.26 -41.07
CA ALA A 717 -12.74 -24.28 -42.12
C ALA A 717 -11.98 -23.94 -43.42
N THR A 718 -11.75 -22.66 -43.70
CA THR A 718 -11.10 -22.17 -44.94
C THR A 718 -9.65 -21.73 -44.72
N ALA A 719 -9.02 -22.13 -43.61
CA ALA A 719 -7.61 -21.86 -43.37
C ALA A 719 -6.75 -22.40 -44.54
N PRO A 720 -5.83 -21.60 -45.10
CA PRO A 720 -5.00 -22.02 -46.23
C PRO A 720 -3.97 -23.09 -45.83
N ALA A 721 -3.64 -23.99 -46.76
CA ALA A 721 -2.56 -24.96 -46.59
C ALA A 721 -1.21 -24.26 -46.63
N MET A 722 -0.30 -24.66 -45.74
CA MET A 722 1.09 -24.19 -45.79
C MET A 722 1.86 -24.93 -46.88
N VAL A 723 2.84 -24.27 -47.47
CA VAL A 723 3.70 -24.77 -48.56
C VAL A 723 4.88 -25.53 -47.94
N HIS A 724 5.14 -26.75 -48.40
CA HIS A 724 6.31 -27.52 -47.95
C HIS A 724 7.60 -26.89 -48.50
N GLU A 725 8.60 -26.75 -47.62
CA GLU A 725 9.93 -26.23 -47.96
C GLU A 725 10.94 -27.39 -48.03
N ALA A 726 11.76 -27.56 -46.99
CA ALA A 726 12.76 -28.62 -46.84
C ALA A 726 12.65 -29.27 -45.45
N GLY A 727 13.02 -30.55 -45.35
CA GLY A 727 12.82 -31.33 -44.13
C GLY A 727 11.35 -31.33 -43.68
N ASP A 728 11.12 -31.00 -42.41
CA ASP A 728 9.78 -30.89 -41.82
C ASP A 728 9.22 -29.44 -41.81
N TRP A 729 9.86 -28.50 -42.51
CA TRP A 729 9.44 -27.09 -42.54
C TRP A 729 8.38 -26.81 -43.61
N TYR A 730 7.42 -25.98 -43.22
CA TYR A 730 6.34 -25.46 -44.06
C TYR A 730 6.22 -23.96 -43.87
N SER A 731 5.84 -23.23 -44.91
CA SER A 731 5.64 -21.79 -44.82
C SER A 731 4.32 -21.30 -45.41
N TYR A 732 3.88 -20.14 -44.96
CA TYR A 732 2.78 -19.42 -45.58
C TYR A 732 3.00 -17.92 -45.44
N LYS A 733 2.83 -17.18 -46.54
CA LYS A 733 2.90 -15.72 -46.56
C LYS A 733 1.49 -15.13 -46.46
N ILE A 734 1.27 -14.31 -45.44
CA ILE A 734 0.06 -13.51 -45.29
C ILE A 734 0.32 -12.16 -45.95
N ASP A 735 -0.23 -11.93 -47.14
CA ASP A 735 0.01 -10.69 -47.89
C ASP A 735 -0.62 -9.46 -47.21
N GLY A 736 0.09 -8.33 -47.23
CA GLY A 736 -0.47 -7.04 -46.81
C GLY A 736 -0.65 -6.86 -45.30
N VAL A 737 -0.02 -7.67 -44.44
CA VAL A 737 -0.09 -7.52 -42.97
C VAL A 737 1.30 -7.35 -42.37
N ASP A 738 1.41 -6.48 -41.36
CA ASP A 738 2.59 -6.31 -40.50
C ASP A 738 2.49 -7.24 -39.31
N THR A 739 1.28 -7.38 -38.74
CA THR A 739 1.02 -8.27 -37.62
C THR A 739 -0.16 -9.20 -37.88
N ALA A 740 -0.12 -10.39 -37.29
CA ALA A 740 -1.24 -11.33 -37.24
C ALA A 740 -1.13 -12.24 -36.01
N SER A 741 -2.26 -12.67 -35.46
CA SER A 741 -2.33 -13.82 -34.56
C SER A 741 -2.46 -15.08 -35.39
N VAL A 742 -1.61 -16.08 -35.17
CA VAL A 742 -1.57 -17.31 -35.97
C VAL A 742 -1.79 -18.58 -35.13
N ILE A 743 -2.51 -19.54 -35.71
CA ILE A 743 -2.74 -20.87 -35.15
C ILE A 743 -2.43 -21.89 -36.24
N PHE A 744 -1.55 -22.84 -35.92
CA PHE A 744 -1.24 -23.97 -36.77
C PHE A 744 -2.29 -25.06 -36.55
N ARG A 745 -2.75 -25.71 -37.62
CA ARG A 745 -3.64 -26.88 -37.51
C ARG A 745 -3.38 -27.89 -38.61
N ASP A 746 -3.87 -29.11 -38.45
CA ASP A 746 -3.88 -30.11 -39.52
C ASP A 746 -5.31 -30.40 -40.05
N GLY A 747 -5.39 -31.32 -41.02
CA GLY A 747 -6.65 -31.79 -41.60
C GLY A 747 -7.51 -32.66 -40.67
N THR A 748 -6.98 -33.11 -39.53
CA THR A 748 -7.67 -33.99 -38.56
C THR A 748 -8.19 -33.24 -37.33
N GLY A 749 -7.85 -31.94 -37.20
CA GLY A 749 -8.31 -31.07 -36.12
C GLY A 749 -7.29 -30.87 -34.99
N LYS A 750 -6.06 -31.38 -35.13
CA LYS A 750 -4.96 -31.02 -34.23
C LYS A 750 -4.60 -29.55 -34.44
N GLN A 751 -4.24 -28.85 -33.37
CA GLN A 751 -3.88 -27.44 -33.41
C GLN A 751 -2.79 -27.07 -32.40
N ASN A 752 -2.09 -25.98 -32.68
CA ASN A 752 -1.15 -25.33 -31.78
C ASN A 752 -1.22 -23.81 -32.02
N PRO A 753 -1.55 -22.97 -31.02
CA PRO A 753 -1.85 -23.26 -29.61
C PRO A 753 -3.02 -24.21 -29.36
N GLY A 754 -3.15 -24.71 -28.12
CA GLY A 754 -4.23 -25.64 -27.75
C GLY A 754 -5.63 -25.02 -27.86
N GLN A 755 -6.68 -25.86 -27.84
CA GLN A 755 -8.06 -25.38 -27.93
C GLN A 755 -8.38 -24.35 -26.83
N ASN A 756 -9.05 -23.26 -27.20
CA ASN A 756 -9.37 -22.09 -26.35
C ASN A 756 -8.15 -21.24 -25.91
N GLN A 757 -6.96 -21.49 -26.45
CA GLN A 757 -5.83 -20.58 -26.29
C GLN A 757 -5.79 -19.56 -27.43
N ALA A 758 -5.36 -18.35 -27.13
CA ALA A 758 -5.13 -17.32 -28.14
C ALA A 758 -3.99 -17.73 -29.08
N GLY A 759 -4.09 -17.37 -30.35
CA GLY A 759 -3.04 -17.58 -31.35
C GLY A 759 -1.77 -16.80 -31.05
N PHE A 760 -0.66 -17.22 -31.65
CA PHE A 760 0.63 -16.56 -31.50
C PHE A 760 0.63 -15.23 -32.27
N ILE A 761 0.83 -14.11 -31.57
CA ILE A 761 0.98 -12.81 -32.22
C ILE A 761 2.37 -12.72 -32.85
N ARG A 762 2.43 -12.41 -34.14
CA ARG A 762 3.67 -12.15 -34.88
C ARG A 762 3.62 -10.80 -35.55
N SER A 763 4.78 -10.13 -35.58
CA SER A 763 4.99 -8.81 -36.20
C SER A 763 6.18 -8.77 -37.16
N ALA A 764 6.80 -9.93 -37.38
CA ALA A 764 7.92 -10.15 -38.29
C ALA A 764 7.94 -11.62 -38.70
N GLU A 765 8.61 -11.92 -39.81
CA GLU A 765 8.88 -13.29 -40.26
C GLU A 765 9.44 -14.13 -39.11
N GLY A 766 9.09 -15.40 -39.07
CA GLY A 766 9.53 -16.24 -37.95
C GLY A 766 9.37 -17.72 -38.21
N TRP A 767 10.26 -18.48 -37.60
CA TRP A 767 10.37 -19.93 -37.66
C TRP A 767 9.92 -20.52 -36.33
N TYR A 768 8.88 -21.35 -36.36
CA TYR A 768 8.31 -21.97 -35.16
C TYR A 768 8.49 -23.49 -35.14
N ASP A 769 9.21 -24.01 -34.15
CA ASP A 769 9.44 -25.45 -33.92
C ASP A 769 8.95 -25.94 -32.54
N GLY A 770 8.19 -25.09 -31.84
CA GLY A 770 7.89 -25.20 -30.41
C GLY A 770 8.35 -23.95 -29.65
N ALA A 771 9.36 -23.26 -30.19
CA ALA A 771 9.75 -21.89 -29.86
C ALA A 771 9.80 -21.04 -31.13
N TRP A 772 9.79 -19.71 -30.99
CA TRP A 772 9.94 -18.78 -32.13
C TRP A 772 11.40 -18.39 -32.33
N HIS A 773 11.83 -18.37 -33.60
CA HIS A 773 13.15 -17.91 -34.05
C HIS A 773 12.99 -16.87 -35.17
N ASP A 774 13.94 -15.94 -35.29
CA ASP A 774 13.89 -14.85 -36.29
C ASP A 774 14.58 -15.21 -37.62
N ALA A 775 15.24 -16.37 -37.70
CA ALA A 775 15.80 -16.97 -38.90
C ALA A 775 15.65 -18.50 -38.83
N ASN A 776 15.91 -19.21 -39.94
CA ASN A 776 15.84 -20.68 -39.96
C ASN A 776 16.85 -21.27 -38.95
N PRO A 777 16.39 -21.91 -37.86
CA PRO A 777 17.28 -22.41 -36.83
C PRO A 777 18.13 -23.61 -37.29
N ASP A 778 17.81 -24.23 -38.43
CA ASP A 778 18.54 -25.38 -38.96
C ASP A 778 19.71 -25.01 -39.90
N GLY A 779 19.92 -23.72 -40.22
CA GLY A 779 21.14 -23.23 -40.91
C GLY A 779 21.35 -23.64 -42.38
N GLU A 780 20.36 -24.24 -43.05
CA GLU A 780 20.53 -24.71 -44.44
C GLU A 780 20.76 -23.54 -45.43
N GLY A 781 21.95 -23.51 -46.08
CA GLY A 781 22.31 -22.56 -47.14
C GLY A 781 23.47 -21.60 -46.81
N ASP A 782 23.98 -21.60 -45.59
CA ASP A 782 25.12 -20.76 -45.19
C ASP A 782 26.46 -21.27 -45.73
N THR A 783 27.30 -20.36 -46.21
CA THR A 783 28.63 -20.68 -46.77
C THR A 783 29.74 -19.79 -46.22
N VAL A 784 29.42 -18.87 -45.32
CA VAL A 784 30.37 -17.93 -44.75
C VAL A 784 30.80 -18.46 -43.38
N ALA A 785 32.10 -18.49 -43.12
CA ALA A 785 32.61 -18.99 -41.85
C ALA A 785 32.61 -17.88 -40.78
N PRO A 786 32.44 -18.24 -39.48
CA PRO A 786 32.55 -17.29 -38.38
C PRO A 786 33.89 -16.58 -38.28
N SER A 787 33.93 -15.45 -37.58
CA SER A 787 35.19 -14.79 -37.21
C SER A 787 36.03 -15.65 -36.24
N ALA A 788 37.35 -15.48 -36.26
CA ALA A 788 38.23 -16.12 -35.28
C ALA A 788 37.90 -15.66 -33.84
N PRO A 789 37.90 -16.55 -32.83
CA PRO A 789 37.73 -16.16 -31.43
C PRO A 789 38.87 -15.26 -30.95
N GLY A 790 38.53 -14.17 -30.26
CA GLY A 790 39.49 -13.20 -29.72
C GLY A 790 39.89 -13.47 -28.27
N ASN A 791 40.96 -12.82 -27.78
CA ASN A 791 41.32 -12.72 -26.36
C ASN A 791 41.32 -14.04 -25.56
N LEU A 792 41.77 -15.14 -26.18
CA LEU A 792 41.92 -16.42 -25.49
C LEU A 792 42.88 -16.29 -24.30
N CYS A 793 42.41 -16.61 -23.10
CA CYS A 793 43.17 -16.56 -21.86
C CYS A 793 42.80 -17.73 -20.93
N SER A 794 43.68 -18.01 -19.95
CA SER A 794 43.42 -18.97 -18.88
C SER A 794 43.01 -18.20 -17.62
N THR A 795 41.85 -18.53 -17.06
CA THR A 795 41.34 -17.87 -15.84
C THR A 795 41.58 -18.68 -14.58
N LYS A 796 41.85 -19.99 -14.71
CA LYS A 796 42.13 -20.88 -13.58
C LYS A 796 42.92 -22.12 -14.02
N ALA A 797 43.96 -22.46 -13.26
CA ALA A 797 44.66 -23.73 -13.38
C ALA A 797 44.62 -24.50 -12.05
N THR A 798 44.51 -25.83 -12.12
CA THR A 798 44.79 -26.74 -11.01
C THR A 798 45.89 -27.70 -11.43
N ASP A 799 46.20 -28.69 -10.60
CA ASP A 799 47.15 -29.75 -10.95
C ASP A 799 46.65 -30.69 -12.06
N LYS A 800 45.37 -30.62 -12.44
CA LYS A 800 44.75 -31.51 -13.43
C LYS A 800 43.82 -30.82 -14.41
N THR A 801 43.60 -29.51 -14.28
CA THR A 801 42.64 -28.78 -15.10
C THR A 801 43.16 -27.39 -15.49
N ILE A 802 42.75 -26.90 -16.66
CA ILE A 802 42.96 -25.52 -17.11
C ILE A 802 41.62 -25.00 -17.65
N THR A 803 41.16 -23.87 -17.13
CA THR A 803 39.93 -23.20 -17.58
C THR A 803 40.28 -22.04 -18.50
N LEU A 804 39.74 -22.10 -19.71
CA LEU A 804 39.93 -21.17 -20.80
C LEU A 804 38.70 -20.28 -20.96
N VAL A 805 38.93 -19.02 -21.31
CA VAL A 805 37.89 -18.05 -21.69
C VAL A 805 38.37 -17.28 -22.91
N TRP A 806 37.46 -16.93 -23.81
CA TRP A 806 37.74 -16.14 -25.02
C TRP A 806 36.55 -15.20 -25.33
N ASP A 807 36.74 -14.28 -26.26
CA ASP A 807 35.68 -13.42 -26.77
C ASP A 807 34.83 -14.16 -27.81
N ALA A 808 33.53 -13.87 -27.81
CA ALA A 808 32.59 -14.47 -28.75
C ALA A 808 32.94 -14.12 -30.21
N SER A 809 32.92 -15.12 -31.07
CA SER A 809 32.97 -14.94 -32.52
C SER A 809 31.63 -14.41 -33.04
N THR A 810 31.68 -13.71 -34.17
CA THR A 810 30.50 -13.26 -34.92
C THR A 810 30.39 -14.01 -36.23
N ASP A 811 29.16 -14.26 -36.67
CA ASP A 811 28.84 -14.95 -37.92
C ASP A 811 27.59 -14.30 -38.55
N ASN A 812 27.35 -14.50 -39.84
CA ASN A 812 26.20 -13.96 -40.55
C ASN A 812 24.88 -14.68 -40.22
N ILE A 813 24.90 -15.94 -39.76
CA ILE A 813 23.71 -16.62 -39.25
C ILE A 813 23.83 -16.84 -37.75
N ALA A 814 24.75 -17.69 -37.29
CA ALA A 814 24.92 -17.96 -35.88
C ALA A 814 26.17 -18.81 -35.62
N VAL A 815 26.95 -18.44 -34.61
CA VAL A 815 27.98 -19.31 -34.03
C VAL A 815 27.31 -20.31 -33.09
N THR A 816 27.39 -21.61 -33.40
CA THR A 816 26.73 -22.67 -32.62
C THR A 816 27.66 -23.31 -31.60
N SER A 817 28.96 -23.33 -31.87
CA SER A 817 29.94 -23.96 -30.97
C SER A 817 31.37 -23.48 -31.22
N TYR A 818 32.25 -23.81 -30.29
CA TYR A 818 33.69 -23.58 -30.34
C TYR A 818 34.41 -24.90 -30.15
N ASP A 819 35.42 -25.16 -30.96
CA ASP A 819 36.31 -26.30 -30.86
C ASP A 819 37.64 -25.89 -30.24
N ILE A 820 38.01 -26.56 -29.16
CA ILE A 820 39.21 -26.28 -28.39
C ILE A 820 40.26 -27.32 -28.73
N TYR A 821 41.46 -26.86 -29.11
CA TYR A 821 42.59 -27.72 -29.43
C TYR A 821 43.69 -27.53 -28.39
N ARG A 822 44.16 -28.64 -27.79
CA ARG A 822 45.31 -28.71 -26.89
C ARG A 822 46.48 -29.36 -27.62
N ASN A 823 47.62 -28.69 -27.71
CA ASN A 823 48.82 -29.15 -28.41
C ASN A 823 48.52 -29.64 -29.85
N GLY A 824 47.62 -28.95 -30.54
CA GLY A 824 47.19 -29.28 -31.91
C GLY A 824 46.15 -30.40 -32.04
N VAL A 825 45.71 -31.02 -30.94
CA VAL A 825 44.67 -32.07 -30.94
C VAL A 825 43.39 -31.53 -30.32
N LYS A 826 42.24 -31.81 -30.91
CA LYS A 826 40.93 -31.38 -30.38
C LYS A 826 40.71 -31.97 -28.98
N ALA A 827 40.70 -31.12 -27.96
CA ALA A 827 40.49 -31.46 -26.56
C ALA A 827 38.99 -31.55 -26.21
N GLY A 828 38.16 -30.75 -26.89
CA GLY A 828 36.71 -30.76 -26.72
C GLY A 828 36.02 -29.68 -27.54
N SER A 829 34.73 -29.49 -27.27
CA SER A 829 33.91 -28.41 -27.82
C SER A 829 33.09 -27.74 -26.72
N SER A 830 32.73 -26.47 -26.90
CA SER A 830 31.87 -25.71 -25.99
C SER A 830 30.87 -24.87 -26.77
N THR A 831 29.64 -24.75 -26.28
CA THR A 831 28.65 -23.79 -26.80
C THR A 831 28.75 -22.42 -26.11
N ALA A 832 29.53 -22.33 -25.03
CA ALA A 832 29.84 -21.09 -24.33
C ALA A 832 31.24 -20.60 -24.69
N THR A 833 31.56 -19.35 -24.36
CA THR A 833 32.90 -18.77 -24.53
C THR A 833 33.89 -19.15 -23.42
N THR A 834 33.71 -20.36 -22.86
CA THR A 834 34.58 -20.93 -21.84
C THR A 834 34.66 -22.45 -21.97
N PHE A 835 35.79 -23.03 -21.58
CA PHE A 835 36.00 -24.47 -21.55
C PHE A 835 37.02 -24.85 -20.48
N THR A 836 36.70 -25.83 -19.65
CA THR A 836 37.64 -26.42 -18.69
C THR A 836 38.18 -27.72 -19.24
N ASP A 837 39.45 -27.70 -19.64
CA ASP A 837 40.17 -28.92 -19.99
C ASP A 837 40.57 -29.66 -18.72
N SER A 838 40.39 -30.98 -18.70
CA SER A 838 40.54 -31.83 -17.52
C SER A 838 41.33 -33.10 -17.80
N GLY A 839 41.85 -33.73 -16.75
CA GLY A 839 42.69 -34.93 -16.87
C GLY A 839 44.14 -34.63 -17.30
N LEU A 840 44.60 -33.40 -17.06
CA LEU A 840 45.96 -32.96 -17.35
C LEU A 840 46.96 -33.51 -16.33
N SER A 841 48.24 -33.58 -16.74
CA SER A 841 49.35 -33.92 -15.86
C SER A 841 49.78 -32.69 -15.06
N PRO A 842 50.06 -32.81 -13.75
CA PRO A 842 50.56 -31.70 -12.94
C PRO A 842 51.85 -31.10 -13.47
N GLU A 843 52.11 -29.83 -13.15
CA GLU A 843 53.33 -29.08 -13.52
C GLU A 843 53.69 -29.16 -15.02
N THR A 844 52.69 -29.26 -15.89
CA THR A 844 52.85 -29.42 -17.34
C THR A 844 52.28 -28.21 -18.09
N SER A 845 53.04 -27.65 -19.04
CA SER A 845 52.58 -26.61 -19.96
C SER A 845 51.84 -27.19 -21.16
N TYR A 846 50.76 -26.54 -21.56
CA TYR A 846 49.90 -26.89 -22.68
C TYR A 846 49.61 -25.66 -23.54
N SER A 847 49.61 -25.86 -24.86
CA SER A 847 49.27 -24.86 -25.87
C SER A 847 47.82 -25.00 -26.31
N TYR A 848 47.05 -23.91 -26.32
CA TYR A 848 45.63 -23.90 -26.67
C TYR A 848 45.33 -22.94 -27.82
N ILE A 849 44.47 -23.38 -28.74
CA ILE A 849 43.78 -22.54 -29.72
C ILE A 849 42.29 -22.88 -29.74
N VAL A 850 41.45 -21.92 -30.10
CA VAL A 850 40.00 -22.10 -30.22
C VAL A 850 39.54 -21.70 -31.61
N LYS A 851 38.60 -22.47 -32.19
CA LYS A 851 37.94 -22.17 -33.46
C LYS A 851 36.43 -22.15 -33.28
N ALA A 852 35.72 -21.23 -33.90
CA ALA A 852 34.27 -21.19 -33.91
C ALA A 852 33.67 -22.05 -35.04
N ARG A 853 32.46 -22.55 -34.84
CA ARG A 853 31.62 -23.21 -35.85
C ARG A 853 30.24 -22.55 -35.91
N ASP A 854 29.71 -22.42 -37.10
CA ASP A 854 28.35 -21.93 -37.32
C ASP A 854 27.30 -23.07 -37.37
N ALA A 855 26.05 -22.72 -37.71
CA ALA A 855 24.95 -23.67 -37.87
C ALA A 855 25.07 -24.54 -39.15
N ALA A 856 25.77 -24.09 -40.17
CA ALA A 856 26.07 -24.86 -41.39
C ALA A 856 27.36 -25.67 -41.30
N ASN A 857 28.00 -25.66 -40.12
CA ASN A 857 29.24 -26.36 -39.80
C ASN A 857 30.51 -25.79 -40.48
N ASN A 858 30.48 -24.53 -40.96
CA ASN A 858 31.68 -23.82 -41.39
C ASN A 858 32.57 -23.51 -40.18
N GLU A 859 33.89 -23.54 -40.36
CA GLU A 859 34.88 -23.38 -39.28
C GLU A 859 35.67 -22.09 -39.46
N SER A 860 35.84 -21.32 -38.39
CA SER A 860 36.62 -20.08 -38.40
C SER A 860 38.13 -20.33 -38.50
N ASP A 861 38.88 -19.27 -38.80
CA ASP A 861 40.31 -19.21 -38.47
C ASP A 861 40.52 -19.39 -36.95
N PRO A 862 41.68 -19.95 -36.51
CA PRO A 862 41.97 -20.15 -35.09
C PRO A 862 42.26 -18.84 -34.36
N SER A 863 41.98 -18.82 -33.05
CA SER A 863 42.45 -17.78 -32.14
C SER A 863 43.98 -17.70 -32.09
N GLU A 864 44.51 -16.61 -31.54
CA GLU A 864 45.90 -16.57 -31.08
C GLU A 864 46.17 -17.72 -30.09
N ALA A 865 47.38 -18.29 -30.15
CA ALA A 865 47.76 -19.41 -29.30
C ALA A 865 48.06 -18.97 -27.87
N LEU A 866 47.54 -19.72 -26.89
CA LEU A 866 47.75 -19.51 -25.47
C LEU A 866 48.58 -20.65 -24.87
N GLU A 867 49.70 -20.32 -24.23
CA GLU A 867 50.44 -21.25 -23.37
C GLU A 867 49.94 -21.14 -21.92
N ALA A 868 49.51 -22.26 -21.34
CA ALA A 868 49.05 -22.34 -19.95
C ALA A 868 49.57 -23.61 -19.25
N ALA A 869 50.01 -23.49 -18.01
CA ALA A 869 50.55 -24.61 -17.23
C ALA A 869 49.61 -25.02 -16.09
N THR A 870 49.53 -26.33 -15.82
CA THR A 870 48.89 -26.86 -14.61
C THR A 870 49.79 -26.66 -13.40
N GLU A 871 49.18 -26.53 -12.23
CA GLU A 871 49.88 -26.41 -10.96
C GLU A 871 50.57 -27.73 -10.54
N PRO A 872 51.52 -27.71 -9.58
CA PRO A 872 52.09 -28.93 -9.00
C PRO A 872 51.05 -29.79 -8.29
N SER A 873 51.25 -31.12 -8.26
CA SER A 873 50.29 -32.08 -7.68
C SER A 873 49.99 -31.76 -6.21
N GLY A 874 48.69 -31.56 -5.88
CA GLY A 874 48.23 -31.40 -4.50
C GLY A 874 47.90 -29.98 -4.02
N THR A 875 47.25 -29.15 -4.83
CA THR A 875 46.73 -27.86 -4.35
C THR A 875 45.41 -28.05 -3.60
N GLY A 876 45.45 -27.77 -2.29
CA GLY A 876 44.30 -27.87 -1.41
C GLY A 876 43.25 -26.80 -1.68
N ASN A 877 42.05 -27.03 -1.13
CA ASN A 877 41.04 -26.02 -0.89
C ASN A 877 41.66 -24.80 -0.21
N LYS A 878 41.38 -23.60 -0.73
CA LYS A 878 41.82 -22.34 -0.15
C LYS A 878 40.64 -21.56 0.40
N VAL A 879 40.90 -20.81 1.46
CA VAL A 879 39.96 -19.85 2.07
C VAL A 879 40.63 -18.49 2.10
N THR A 880 40.01 -17.49 1.49
CA THR A 880 40.44 -16.09 1.56
C THR A 880 39.52 -15.33 2.49
N VAL A 881 40.06 -14.71 3.54
CA VAL A 881 39.31 -13.95 4.54
C VAL A 881 39.70 -12.48 4.49
N TYR A 882 38.71 -11.61 4.31
CA TYR A 882 38.81 -10.15 4.53
C TYR A 882 38.32 -9.83 5.95
N TYR A 883 39.11 -9.09 6.72
CA TYR A 883 38.81 -8.69 8.08
C TYR A 883 38.77 -7.17 8.18
N LYS A 884 37.58 -6.59 8.44
CA LYS A 884 37.41 -5.15 8.65
C LYS A 884 38.14 -4.72 9.92
N HIS A 885 38.99 -3.68 9.85
CA HIS A 885 39.93 -3.35 10.92
C HIS A 885 39.27 -3.16 12.30
N GLY A 886 39.39 -4.16 13.18
CA GLY A 886 39.28 -4.00 14.64
C GLY A 886 40.63 -3.73 15.33
N PHE A 887 41.74 -3.96 14.62
CA PHE A 887 43.12 -3.79 15.11
C PHE A 887 44.01 -3.21 14.00
N SER A 888 45.04 -2.44 14.38
CA SER A 888 46.00 -1.84 13.44
C SER A 888 46.82 -2.88 12.65
N THR A 889 47.09 -4.03 13.27
CA THR A 889 47.67 -5.22 12.64
C THR A 889 46.95 -6.44 13.20
N PRO A 890 45.88 -6.91 12.55
CA PRO A 890 45.13 -8.07 13.02
C PRO A 890 45.88 -9.37 12.71
N TYR A 891 45.85 -10.30 13.64
CA TYR A 891 46.35 -11.66 13.48
C TYR A 891 45.16 -12.62 13.42
N MET A 892 45.18 -13.54 12.45
CA MET A 892 44.22 -14.65 12.38
C MET A 892 44.87 -15.90 12.97
N HIS A 893 44.34 -16.36 14.11
CA HIS A 893 44.67 -17.65 14.69
C HIS A 893 43.66 -18.66 14.14
N TYR A 894 44.13 -19.69 13.43
CA TYR A 894 43.23 -20.59 12.69
C TYR A 894 43.69 -22.05 12.70
N ARG A 895 42.79 -22.93 12.23
CA ARG A 895 43.07 -24.30 11.78
C ARG A 895 42.16 -24.69 10.62
N SER A 896 42.57 -25.65 9.80
CA SER A 896 41.60 -26.41 9.00
C SER A 896 40.66 -27.20 9.92
N GLU A 897 39.43 -27.47 9.50
CA GLU A 897 38.48 -28.27 10.28
C GLU A 897 39.11 -29.60 10.73
N GLY A 898 39.09 -29.86 12.04
CA GLY A 898 39.72 -31.04 12.65
C GLY A 898 41.26 -31.02 12.68
N GLY A 899 41.89 -29.97 12.19
CA GLY A 899 43.34 -29.77 12.15
C GLY A 899 43.95 -29.17 13.43
N ILE A 900 45.23 -28.82 13.34
CA ILE A 900 46.01 -28.22 14.43
C ILE A 900 45.94 -26.69 14.32
N TRP A 901 45.71 -26.02 15.44
CA TRP A 901 45.75 -24.55 15.51
C TRP A 901 47.16 -24.02 15.25
N THR A 902 47.25 -22.91 14.51
CA THR A 902 48.46 -22.07 14.46
C THR A 902 48.94 -21.73 15.88
N SER A 903 50.21 -21.44 16.11
CA SER A 903 50.66 -20.94 17.42
C SER A 903 50.14 -19.51 17.67
N VAL A 904 49.68 -19.18 18.88
CA VAL A 904 49.29 -17.81 19.27
C VAL A 904 50.48 -16.85 19.10
N PRO A 905 50.31 -15.66 18.46
CA PRO A 905 49.05 -14.99 18.12
C PRO A 905 48.39 -15.41 16.79
N GLY A 906 48.92 -16.39 16.07
CA GLY A 906 48.44 -16.75 14.73
C GLY A 906 49.24 -16.03 13.64
N VAL A 907 48.66 -15.91 12.45
CA VAL A 907 49.32 -15.32 11.28
C VAL A 907 48.84 -13.89 11.11
N ALA A 908 49.78 -12.95 10.97
CA ALA A 908 49.46 -11.55 10.69
C ALA A 908 48.70 -11.44 9.35
N MET A 909 47.64 -10.65 9.32
CA MET A 909 46.89 -10.38 8.09
C MET A 909 47.41 -9.08 7.47
N GLU A 910 47.74 -9.13 6.18
CA GLU A 910 48.23 -7.98 5.42
C GLU A 910 47.10 -7.01 5.09
N ALA A 911 47.42 -5.76 4.73
CA ALA A 911 46.43 -4.83 4.20
C ALA A 911 45.81 -5.39 2.90
N SER A 912 44.49 -5.30 2.77
CA SER A 912 43.80 -5.73 1.55
C SER A 912 43.75 -4.62 0.50
N GLU A 913 43.37 -5.00 -0.72
CA GLU A 913 43.05 -4.07 -1.80
C GLU A 913 41.80 -3.22 -1.54
N VAL A 914 40.95 -3.59 -0.58
CA VAL A 914 39.80 -2.79 -0.15
C VAL A 914 40.21 -1.93 1.06
N PRO A 915 40.14 -0.58 0.95
CA PRO A 915 40.46 0.29 2.08
C PRO A 915 39.62 -0.07 3.32
N GLY A 916 40.27 -0.21 4.48
CA GLY A 916 39.59 -0.56 5.73
C GLY A 916 39.59 -2.04 6.09
N TYR A 917 40.15 -2.91 5.23
CA TYR A 917 40.20 -4.35 5.44
C TYR A 917 41.63 -4.91 5.38
N SER A 918 41.90 -5.92 6.20
CA SER A 918 43.06 -6.81 6.08
C SER A 918 42.67 -8.12 5.39
N LYS A 919 43.59 -8.78 4.69
CA LYS A 919 43.34 -10.00 3.92
C LYS A 919 44.36 -11.08 4.25
N LEU A 920 43.88 -12.32 4.39
CA LEU A 920 44.74 -13.50 4.45
C LEU A 920 44.10 -14.65 3.68
N THR A 921 44.90 -15.33 2.85
CA THR A 921 44.49 -16.56 2.16
C THR A 921 45.21 -17.75 2.78
N VAL A 922 44.43 -18.74 3.20
CA VAL A 922 44.91 -19.96 3.83
C VAL A 922 44.62 -21.15 2.92
N ASP A 923 45.63 -21.97 2.67
CA ASP A 923 45.44 -23.29 2.10
C ASP A 923 45.06 -24.26 3.22
N ILE A 924 43.85 -24.83 3.14
CA ILE A 924 43.32 -25.78 4.12
C ILE A 924 43.43 -27.24 3.65
N GLY A 925 44.21 -27.52 2.61
CA GLY A 925 44.40 -28.88 2.11
C GLY A 925 43.08 -29.44 1.58
N THR A 926 42.72 -30.66 1.95
CA THR A 926 41.42 -31.24 1.54
C THR A 926 40.26 -30.89 2.47
N ALA A 927 40.47 -30.08 3.51
CA ALA A 927 39.42 -29.73 4.46
C ALA A 927 38.32 -28.88 3.82
N ALA A 928 37.08 -29.03 4.30
CA ALA A 928 35.91 -28.34 3.74
C ALA A 928 35.74 -26.90 4.26
N ARG A 929 36.33 -26.58 5.43
CA ARG A 929 36.24 -25.25 6.05
C ARG A 929 37.44 -24.93 6.94
N LEU A 930 37.61 -23.63 7.21
CA LEU A 930 38.59 -23.04 8.12
C LEU A 930 37.88 -22.60 9.42
N GLU A 931 38.48 -22.92 10.57
CA GLU A 931 38.08 -22.38 11.87
C GLU A 931 39.07 -21.28 12.29
N ALA A 932 38.61 -20.09 12.67
CA ALA A 932 39.50 -18.98 13.03
C ALA A 932 38.95 -18.03 14.09
N CYS A 933 39.86 -17.31 14.75
CA CYS A 933 39.58 -16.17 15.63
C CYS A 933 40.67 -15.09 15.42
N PHE A 934 40.35 -13.84 15.76
CA PHE A 934 41.21 -12.69 15.46
C PHE A 934 41.76 -12.06 16.75
N ASN A 935 42.97 -11.50 16.69
CA ASN A 935 43.59 -10.80 17.81
C ASN A 935 44.57 -9.72 17.36
N ASN A 936 45.06 -8.93 18.32
CA ASN A 936 45.98 -7.81 18.07
C ASN A 936 47.48 -8.17 18.20
N GLY A 937 47.83 -9.44 18.36
CA GLY A 937 49.21 -9.88 18.64
C GLY A 937 49.70 -9.67 20.08
N ALA A 938 48.92 -8.96 20.91
CA ALA A 938 49.25 -8.57 22.28
C ALA A 938 48.21 -9.03 23.33
N GLY A 939 47.44 -10.07 23.01
CA GLY A 939 46.52 -10.73 23.94
C GLY A 939 45.09 -10.16 23.99
N GLN A 940 44.72 -9.21 23.14
CA GLN A 940 43.31 -8.80 22.95
C GLN A 940 42.70 -9.57 21.77
N TRP A 941 41.52 -10.15 21.98
CA TRP A 941 40.87 -11.05 21.04
C TRP A 941 39.51 -10.53 20.58
N ASP A 942 39.21 -10.70 19.29
CA ASP A 942 37.87 -10.62 18.70
C ASP A 942 37.39 -12.06 18.45
N SER A 943 36.51 -12.52 19.34
CA SER A 943 36.10 -13.93 19.43
C SER A 943 34.59 -14.12 19.54
N ASN A 944 33.73 -13.40 18.80
CA ASN A 944 32.28 -13.70 18.67
C ASN A 944 31.59 -14.25 19.95
N ASN A 945 31.67 -13.52 21.06
CA ASN A 945 31.22 -14.00 22.38
C ASN A 945 31.83 -15.35 22.83
N GLN A 946 33.16 -15.46 22.79
CA GLN A 946 33.97 -16.65 23.12
C GLN A 946 33.81 -17.85 22.14
N ARG A 947 33.43 -17.60 20.88
CA ARG A 947 33.29 -18.63 19.83
C ARG A 947 34.19 -18.34 18.63
N ASN A 948 34.56 -19.40 17.91
CA ASN A 948 35.34 -19.31 16.67
C ASN A 948 34.44 -19.00 15.47
N TYR A 949 34.99 -18.33 14.46
CA TYR A 949 34.39 -18.14 13.15
C TYR A 949 34.67 -19.36 12.25
N PHE A 950 33.72 -19.70 11.37
CA PHE A 950 33.82 -20.82 10.44
C PHE A 950 33.66 -20.32 9.01
N PHE A 951 34.68 -20.52 8.17
CA PHE A 951 34.70 -20.07 6.78
C PHE A 951 34.73 -21.27 5.83
N GLY A 952 33.78 -21.34 4.89
CA GLY A 952 33.83 -22.33 3.82
C GLY A 952 34.99 -22.10 2.86
N THR A 953 35.16 -22.97 1.86
CA THR A 953 36.08 -22.71 0.75
C THR A 953 35.69 -21.43 -0.01
N GLY A 954 36.65 -20.78 -0.66
CA GLY A 954 36.40 -19.52 -1.38
C GLY A 954 36.65 -18.27 -0.53
N THR A 955 36.01 -17.17 -0.90
CA THR A 955 36.29 -15.84 -0.36
C THR A 955 35.20 -15.40 0.61
N TRP A 956 35.59 -14.84 1.75
CA TRP A 956 34.69 -14.44 2.83
C TRP A 956 35.10 -13.10 3.44
N THR A 957 34.13 -12.35 3.95
CA THR A 957 34.33 -11.04 4.58
C THR A 957 33.73 -11.02 5.99
N TYR A 958 34.54 -10.59 6.96
CA TYR A 958 34.10 -10.19 8.30
C TYR A 958 33.83 -8.68 8.32
N ASN A 959 32.59 -8.29 8.62
CA ASN A 959 32.11 -6.90 8.46
C ASN A 959 32.30 -6.00 9.71
N GLY A 960 33.00 -6.48 10.75
CA GLY A 960 33.29 -5.71 11.97
C GLY A 960 32.24 -5.82 13.09
N ASN A 961 31.07 -6.43 12.83
CA ASN A 961 29.97 -6.56 13.80
C ASN A 961 29.74 -8.01 14.27
N GLY A 962 30.75 -8.89 14.19
CA GLY A 962 30.57 -10.31 14.53
C GLY A 962 29.98 -11.18 13.41
N GLN A 963 29.70 -10.62 12.22
CA GLN A 963 29.09 -11.33 11.09
C GLN A 963 30.10 -11.62 9.98
N ILE A 964 29.97 -12.80 9.38
CA ILE A 964 30.73 -13.22 8.20
C ILE A 964 29.79 -13.37 7.01
N VAL A 965 30.19 -12.89 5.85
CA VAL A 965 29.44 -12.96 4.59
C VAL A 965 30.32 -13.56 3.49
N GLU A 966 29.71 -14.30 2.57
CA GLU A 966 30.42 -14.87 1.43
C GLU A 966 30.72 -13.77 0.40
N GLY A 967 31.91 -13.81 -0.21
CA GLY A 967 32.39 -12.81 -1.16
C GLY A 967 33.43 -11.84 -0.57
N ALA A 968 34.13 -11.13 -1.47
CA ALA A 968 34.99 -10.00 -1.11
C ALA A 968 34.11 -8.78 -0.74
N PRO A 969 34.62 -7.81 0.03
CA PRO A 969 33.85 -6.61 0.37
C PRO A 969 33.49 -5.83 -0.91
N ASP A 970 32.21 -5.46 -1.07
CA ASP A 970 31.72 -4.66 -2.21
C ASP A 970 32.03 -3.16 -1.99
N PRO A 971 32.83 -2.51 -2.85
CA PRO A 971 33.16 -1.09 -2.71
C PRO A 971 32.00 -0.13 -3.05
N THR A 972 30.82 -0.62 -3.48
CA THR A 972 29.70 0.21 -3.95
C THR A 972 28.66 0.59 -2.89
N THR A 973 28.71 0.06 -1.67
CA THR A 973 27.89 0.54 -0.52
C THR A 973 28.48 1.77 0.16
N ALA A 974 29.20 2.60 -0.60
CA ALA A 974 29.74 3.83 -0.06
C ALA A 974 28.70 4.96 -0.16
N ASN A 975 28.40 5.56 0.98
CA ASN A 975 27.65 6.80 1.06
C ASN A 975 28.31 7.84 0.15
N THR A 976 27.53 8.48 -0.70
CA THR A 976 27.99 9.58 -1.56
C THR A 976 27.29 10.87 -1.19
N VAL A 977 28.01 11.97 -1.39
CA VAL A 977 27.49 13.33 -1.28
C VAL A 977 27.74 14.04 -2.59
N THR A 978 26.68 14.50 -3.25
CA THR A 978 26.80 15.35 -4.45
C THR A 978 26.55 16.79 -4.08
N VAL A 979 27.50 17.69 -4.35
CA VAL A 979 27.43 19.11 -4.00
C VAL A 979 27.39 19.96 -5.28
N TYR A 980 26.33 20.76 -5.43
CA TYR A 980 26.24 21.85 -6.40
C TYR A 980 26.67 23.17 -5.75
N TYR A 981 27.62 23.89 -6.34
CA TYR A 981 28.12 25.17 -5.86
C TYR A 981 27.78 26.28 -6.86
N LYS A 982 26.90 27.22 -6.47
CA LYS A 982 26.55 28.39 -7.29
C LYS A 982 27.77 29.30 -7.43
N HIS A 983 28.16 29.67 -8.66
CA HIS A 983 29.45 30.33 -8.96
C HIS A 983 29.76 31.55 -8.06
N GLY A 984 30.52 31.31 -6.98
CA GLY A 984 31.27 32.32 -6.23
C GLY A 984 32.73 32.47 -6.71
N PHE A 985 33.26 31.44 -7.37
CA PHE A 985 34.60 31.38 -7.96
C PHE A 985 34.54 30.84 -9.39
N SER A 986 35.50 31.23 -10.25
CA SER A 986 35.59 30.74 -11.64
C SER A 986 35.91 29.24 -11.72
N THR A 987 36.69 28.73 -10.77
CA THR A 987 36.97 27.31 -10.56
C THR A 987 36.96 27.04 -9.06
N PRO A 988 35.83 26.65 -8.47
CA PRO A 988 35.75 26.35 -7.05
C PRO A 988 36.39 24.98 -6.76
N TYR A 989 37.12 24.89 -5.66
CA TYR A 989 37.67 23.66 -5.11
C TYR A 989 36.93 23.30 -3.83
N LEU A 990 36.56 22.03 -3.68
CA LEU A 990 36.02 21.46 -2.45
C LEU A 990 37.16 20.82 -1.65
N HIS A 991 37.54 21.46 -0.55
CA HIS A 991 38.44 20.88 0.43
C HIS A 991 37.58 20.19 1.49
N TYR A 992 37.70 18.87 1.65
CA TYR A 992 36.77 18.10 2.46
C TYR A 992 37.42 16.96 3.25
N ARG A 993 36.66 16.40 4.18
CA ARG A 993 36.85 15.07 4.77
C ARG A 993 35.49 14.40 5.00
N PRO A 994 35.38 13.08 4.87
CA PRO A 994 34.33 12.34 5.58
C PRO A 994 34.38 12.68 7.07
N GLU A 995 33.24 12.76 7.75
CA GLU A 995 33.20 13.07 9.18
C GLU A 995 34.14 12.16 9.98
N GLY A 996 35.03 12.76 10.78
CA GLY A 996 36.07 12.03 11.53
C GLY A 996 37.29 11.56 10.70
N GLY A 997 37.30 11.80 9.38
CA GLY A 997 38.38 11.42 8.47
C GLY A 997 39.50 12.46 8.31
N THR A 998 40.40 12.20 7.37
CA THR A 998 41.52 13.09 7.01
C THR A 998 41.08 14.10 5.95
N TRP A 999 41.50 15.36 6.10
CA TRP A 999 41.27 16.40 5.09
C TRP A 999 42.05 16.10 3.80
N THR A 1000 41.42 16.37 2.65
CA THR A 1000 42.12 16.47 1.35
C THR A 1000 43.30 17.45 1.44
N ALA A 1001 44.34 17.32 0.62
CA ALA A 1001 45.40 18.34 0.57
C ALA A 1001 44.86 19.68 0.01
N VAL A 1002 45.28 20.82 0.53
CA VAL A 1002 44.90 22.16 0.01
C VAL A 1002 45.46 22.32 -1.42
N PRO A 1003 44.66 22.76 -2.42
CA PRO A 1003 43.34 23.40 -2.32
C PRO A 1003 42.12 22.47 -2.29
N GLY A 1004 42.25 21.15 -2.27
CA GLY A 1004 41.14 20.22 -2.36
C GLY A 1004 40.86 19.80 -3.81
N VAL A 1005 39.66 19.29 -4.08
CA VAL A 1005 39.29 18.74 -5.39
C VAL A 1005 38.55 19.81 -6.20
N ALA A 1006 39.00 20.07 -7.43
CA ALA A 1006 38.32 20.99 -8.34
C ALA A 1006 36.90 20.50 -8.64
N MET A 1007 35.92 21.40 -8.60
CA MET A 1007 34.54 21.09 -8.97
C MET A 1007 34.32 21.41 -10.46
N GLU A 1008 33.75 20.46 -11.19
CA GLU A 1008 33.47 20.60 -12.62
C GLU A 1008 32.28 21.54 -12.87
N VAL A 1009 32.17 22.12 -14.07
CA VAL A 1009 30.97 22.86 -14.46
C VAL A 1009 29.79 21.88 -14.50
N SER A 1010 28.70 22.20 -13.81
CA SER A 1010 27.53 21.34 -13.76
C SER A 1010 26.67 21.49 -15.00
N GLU A 1011 25.74 20.54 -15.18
CA GLU A 1011 24.67 20.56 -16.17
C GLU A 1011 23.67 21.71 -15.98
N LEU A 1012 23.69 22.41 -14.84
CA LEU A 1012 22.82 23.54 -14.53
C LEU A 1012 23.57 24.87 -14.69
N MET A 1013 23.02 25.77 -15.51
CA MET A 1013 23.63 27.07 -15.79
C MET A 1013 23.85 27.85 -14.48
N GLY A 1014 25.11 28.20 -14.19
CA GLY A 1014 25.46 28.97 -12.99
C GLY A 1014 26.03 28.15 -11.82
N TYR A 1015 26.21 26.84 -11.95
CA TYR A 1015 26.67 25.94 -10.88
C TYR A 1015 27.86 25.07 -11.31
N SER A 1016 28.74 24.78 -10.34
CA SER A 1016 29.74 23.70 -10.40
C SER A 1016 29.30 22.50 -9.58
N LYS A 1017 29.71 21.27 -9.92
CA LYS A 1017 29.28 20.02 -9.28
C LYS A 1017 30.46 19.13 -8.93
N LEU A 1018 30.39 18.49 -7.76
CA LEU A 1018 31.29 17.40 -7.39
C LEU A 1018 30.54 16.33 -6.58
N THR A 1019 30.69 15.08 -6.96
CA THR A 1019 30.24 13.92 -6.18
C THR A 1019 31.40 13.33 -5.42
N VAL A 1020 31.29 13.26 -4.10
CA VAL A 1020 32.29 12.72 -3.19
C VAL A 1020 31.78 11.40 -2.62
N ASN A 1021 32.59 10.35 -2.76
CA ASN A 1021 32.42 9.12 -2.01
C ASN A 1021 32.98 9.33 -0.58
N ILE A 1022 32.13 9.17 0.44
CA ILE A 1022 32.50 9.33 1.85
C ILE A 1022 32.58 7.99 2.61
N GLY A 1023 32.60 6.87 1.90
CA GLY A 1023 32.68 5.53 2.52
C GLY A 1023 31.44 5.26 3.38
N GLU A 1024 31.61 4.86 4.63
CA GLU A 1024 30.50 4.61 5.56
C GLU A 1024 30.09 5.86 6.36
N ALA A 1025 30.80 6.98 6.20
CA ALA A 1025 30.43 8.21 6.89
C ALA A 1025 29.04 8.66 6.43
N THR A 1026 28.20 9.11 7.35
CA THR A 1026 26.86 9.62 7.02
C THR A 1026 26.88 11.10 6.67
N ARG A 1027 28.06 11.75 6.80
CA ARG A 1027 28.25 13.18 6.65
C ARG A 1027 29.64 13.56 6.11
N LEU A 1028 29.67 14.56 5.24
CA LEU A 1028 30.85 15.20 4.67
C LEU A 1028 31.08 16.56 5.35
N GLU A 1029 32.29 16.80 5.85
CA GLU A 1029 32.74 18.12 6.29
C GLU A 1029 33.54 18.78 5.16
N ALA A 1030 33.19 20.01 4.77
CA ALA A 1030 33.88 20.66 3.66
C ALA A 1030 33.96 22.19 3.77
N CYS A 1031 34.88 22.78 3.03
CA CYS A 1031 34.96 24.21 2.75
C CYS A 1031 35.37 24.44 1.28
N PHE A 1032 35.01 25.61 0.74
CA PHE A 1032 35.27 25.94 -0.65
C PHE A 1032 36.43 26.94 -0.74
N ASN A 1033 37.21 26.89 -1.82
CA ASN A 1033 38.23 27.91 -2.11
C ASN A 1033 38.46 28.06 -3.62
N ASN A 1034 39.24 29.06 -4.01
CA ASN A 1034 39.53 29.39 -5.40
C ASN A 1034 40.87 28.83 -5.93
N GLY A 1035 41.53 27.93 -5.21
CA GLY A 1035 42.86 27.42 -5.55
C GLY A 1035 44.03 28.36 -5.22
N ASN A 1036 43.76 29.64 -4.91
CA ASN A 1036 44.75 30.71 -4.73
C ASN A 1036 44.64 31.39 -3.34
N GLY A 1037 44.21 30.63 -2.33
CA GLY A 1037 44.21 31.09 -0.93
C GLY A 1037 43.02 31.97 -0.51
N GLN A 1038 42.00 32.15 -1.35
CA GLN A 1038 40.72 32.72 -0.90
C GLN A 1038 39.72 31.61 -0.58
N TRP A 1039 39.11 31.70 0.61
CA TRP A 1039 38.26 30.66 1.16
C TRP A 1039 36.82 31.17 1.36
N ASP A 1040 35.86 30.31 1.05
CA ASP A 1040 34.44 30.43 1.42
C ASP A 1040 34.17 29.34 2.47
N SER A 1041 34.20 29.76 3.74
CA SER A 1041 34.14 28.88 4.92
C SER A 1041 33.13 29.42 5.94
N ASN A 1042 31.85 29.59 5.58
CA ASN A 1042 30.73 29.87 6.51
C ASN A 1042 31.09 30.74 7.74
N ASN A 1043 31.66 31.94 7.52
CA ASN A 1043 32.16 32.82 8.58
C ASN A 1043 33.20 32.17 9.54
N GLY A 1044 34.19 31.46 8.99
CA GLY A 1044 35.24 30.77 9.74
C GLY A 1044 34.90 29.33 10.20
N ARG A 1045 33.84 28.72 9.65
CA ARG A 1045 33.37 27.35 9.99
C ARG A 1045 33.26 26.46 8.75
N ASN A 1046 33.27 25.15 8.96
CA ASN A 1046 33.06 24.17 7.90
C ASN A 1046 31.57 24.00 7.56
N TYR A 1047 31.27 23.64 6.32
CA TYR A 1047 29.97 23.14 5.88
C TYR A 1047 29.84 21.65 6.17
N PHE A 1048 28.61 21.21 6.43
CA PHE A 1048 28.28 19.80 6.69
C PHE A 1048 27.19 19.35 5.73
N PHE A 1049 27.43 18.24 5.02
CA PHE A 1049 26.48 17.67 4.07
C PHE A 1049 26.21 16.22 4.44
N ASN A 1050 24.96 15.85 4.68
CA ASN A 1050 24.61 14.43 4.86
C ASN A 1050 24.65 13.72 3.50
N THR A 1051 24.49 12.40 3.49
CA THR A 1051 24.37 11.61 2.25
C THR A 1051 23.29 12.16 1.29
N GLY A 1052 23.51 11.99 0.00
CA GLY A 1052 22.59 12.48 -1.05
C GLY A 1052 23.07 13.76 -1.75
N THR A 1053 22.14 14.45 -2.41
CA THR A 1053 22.45 15.62 -3.24
C THR A 1053 22.13 16.92 -2.50
N TRP A 1054 23.01 17.91 -2.60
CA TRP A 1054 22.92 19.20 -1.91
C TRP A 1054 23.31 20.35 -2.83
N THR A 1055 22.72 21.52 -2.58
CA THR A 1055 22.98 22.77 -3.30
C THR A 1055 23.44 23.86 -2.34
N TYR A 1056 24.59 24.47 -2.63
CA TYR A 1056 25.03 25.73 -2.06
C TYR A 1056 24.56 26.88 -2.96
N SER A 1057 23.67 27.73 -2.45
CA SER A 1057 23.02 28.80 -3.22
C SER A 1057 23.73 30.16 -3.13
N GLY A 1058 24.88 30.25 -2.45
CA GLY A 1058 25.58 31.50 -2.12
C GLY A 1058 25.31 31.99 -0.69
N SER A 1059 26.22 32.79 -0.14
CA SER A 1059 26.12 33.44 1.19
C SER A 1059 25.96 32.49 2.38
N GLY A 1060 26.59 31.31 2.35
CA GLY A 1060 26.55 30.35 3.46
C GLY A 1060 25.33 29.40 3.48
N ASN A 1061 24.41 29.52 2.52
CA ASN A 1061 23.18 28.74 2.50
C ASN A 1061 23.35 27.40 1.74
N ILE A 1062 23.04 26.29 2.42
CA ILE A 1062 22.99 24.93 1.86
C ILE A 1062 21.56 24.39 1.91
N GLN A 1063 21.13 23.67 0.87
CA GLN A 1063 19.78 23.11 0.73
C GLN A 1063 19.84 21.67 0.18
N PRO A 1064 18.98 20.74 0.64
CA PRO A 1064 18.92 19.41 0.07
C PRO A 1064 18.33 19.44 -1.36
N GLY A 1065 18.81 18.55 -2.23
CA GLY A 1065 18.42 18.44 -3.63
C GLY A 1065 19.34 19.18 -4.61
N ALA A 1066 19.19 18.87 -5.90
CA ALA A 1066 19.83 19.61 -6.99
C ALA A 1066 19.14 20.98 -7.18
N PRO A 1067 19.83 22.00 -7.74
CA PRO A 1067 19.22 23.30 -7.99
C PRO A 1067 18.01 23.16 -8.93
N VAL A 1068 16.88 23.74 -8.55
CA VAL A 1068 15.71 23.82 -9.42
C VAL A 1068 15.92 24.92 -10.46
N SER A 1069 15.72 24.60 -11.74
CA SER A 1069 15.76 25.59 -12.83
C SER A 1069 14.66 26.63 -12.59
N PRO A 1070 14.96 27.95 -12.64
CA PRO A 1070 13.92 28.96 -12.54
C PRO A 1070 13.07 28.92 -13.82
N VAL A 1071 11.89 28.34 -13.72
CA VAL A 1071 10.80 28.65 -14.66
C VAL A 1071 10.52 30.15 -14.54
N SER A 1072 10.44 30.82 -15.70
CA SER A 1072 10.26 32.26 -15.88
C SER A 1072 9.25 32.88 -14.92
N ALA A 1073 9.74 33.61 -13.91
CA ALA A 1073 8.95 34.61 -13.20
C ALA A 1073 8.89 35.89 -14.03
N LEU A 1074 7.90 35.99 -14.93
CA LEU A 1074 7.49 37.27 -15.50
C LEU A 1074 6.24 37.77 -14.76
N GLN A 1075 6.49 38.75 -13.88
CA GLN A 1075 5.61 39.81 -13.38
C GLN A 1075 4.08 39.68 -13.54
N LEU A 1076 3.38 39.65 -12.40
CA LEU A 1076 2.25 40.56 -12.16
C LEU A 1076 2.37 41.22 -10.77
N ARG A 1077 2.86 42.45 -10.76
CA ARG A 1077 2.39 43.51 -9.85
C ARG A 1077 1.94 44.69 -10.72
N PRO A 1078 0.81 45.31 -10.37
CA PRO A 1078 0.81 46.70 -9.93
C PRO A 1078 0.07 46.79 -8.58
N GLY A 1079 0.52 47.49 -7.54
CA GLY A 1079 1.12 48.81 -7.53
C GLY A 1079 0.11 49.76 -6.88
N LEU A 1080 0.33 50.12 -5.61
CA LEU A 1080 0.04 51.46 -5.07
C LEU A 1080 0.65 51.62 -3.67
N THR A 1081 1.64 52.50 -3.65
CA THR A 1081 2.32 53.12 -2.51
C THR A 1081 1.39 54.08 -1.75
N ALA A 1082 1.54 54.17 -0.44
CA ALA A 1082 2.04 55.35 0.28
C ALA A 1082 1.58 55.37 1.76
N SER A 1083 2.50 55.81 2.61
CA SER A 1083 2.46 56.10 4.06
C SER A 1083 2.28 54.93 5.02
#